data_AF-A0A9P1FD86-F1
#
_entry.id   AF-A0A9P1FD86-F1
#
_cell.length_a   1.000
_cell.length_b   1.000
_cell.length_c   1.000
_cell.angle_alpha   90.00
_cell.angle_beta   90.00
_cell.angle_gamma   90.00
#
_symmetry.space_group_name_H-M   'P 1'
#
loop_
_entity.id
_entity.type
_entity.pdbx_description
1 polymer ?
#
loop_
_entity_poly.entity_id
_entity_poly.type
_entity_poly.pdbx_seq_one_letter_code
_entity_poly.pdbx_strand_id
1 'polypeptide(L)'
;MVSAGNDHTVLLRSDGSAVAIGDSRDGQCNIPALDEGLAYTQVSAGSFHTVLLRSDGSAVAIGDSRGGQCDIPPLDEGMAYTHVSAGNIHTVLLRSDGSAVAIGAKSRYRWDNAGQCNIPPLDEGIAYTQISAGNDHTVLLRSDGSAFAIGGNNAEQCNIPPLDEGLAYTEISAGATHTVLLRSDGSAVAIGDNECGQCDIPPLDEGMVYTQISAGRKHTVLIRSDGCAVAVGDNPYEQCNIPPLNEGMTYTQVAAGAYHTVLLRSDGCAVAIGDINFEKCNIVPPEPGIRYISDRTHGRDLALQLELVGEDDAITLTCSTLVGEERFRLTAQGIDSAWETHKRIARDLNVNLANLQLILPDGQLLAKVCHANPGVSVAKASWNETMWQRAHRLLSNRYAQEMLDQANKSKKAISQQQVLKVLKAWAFGRNFGRLNVMPDGKDWVWSDTLGLLRDRVGDIHVTGPAKRYPAVVQVLNGWLHGILPAEVKDFPWTSINLNCNYAAKRHRDQNNFGASLIAATGDFTGGGLAVWPEDNKSNGLTQLPSAKQVELDIQENLVMFNGNSAHEVKSFKGERFSIVFFTVGCHAKAESKVKAELTDLGFQVPVSHEKPDKFLRAPAGYPAPKGADKSSKKTLRSWNIKGLEKKAKTFSSKALKMVMKPALKKVLKQK
;
A
#
# COMPACT_ATOMS: atom_id res chain seq x y z
N MET A 1 9.43 -20.25 16.72
CA MET A 1 9.21 -19.08 17.55
C MET A 1 10.22 -19.31 18.61
N VAL A 2 11.06 -18.33 18.88
CA VAL A 2 12.09 -18.48 19.90
C VAL A 2 11.58 -17.81 21.16
N SER A 3 11.73 -18.49 22.29
CA SER A 3 11.45 -17.93 23.61
C SER A 3 12.54 -18.36 24.56
N ALA A 4 13.05 -17.42 25.35
CA ALA A 4 14.17 -17.60 26.25
C ALA A 4 13.72 -17.23 27.66
N GLY A 5 13.73 -18.21 28.57
CA GLY A 5 13.38 -18.03 29.98
C GLY A 5 14.62 -17.71 30.81
N ASN A 6 14.58 -18.04 32.11
CA ASN A 6 15.77 -17.86 32.95
C ASN A 6 16.90 -18.82 32.55
N ASP A 7 16.57 -20.11 32.54
CA ASP A 7 17.54 -21.20 32.37
C ASP A 7 17.14 -22.23 31.30
N HIS A 8 16.12 -21.91 30.49
CA HIS A 8 15.70 -22.75 29.37
C HIS A 8 15.27 -21.94 28.16
N THR A 9 15.39 -22.54 26.98
CA THR A 9 14.95 -22.02 25.69
C THR A 9 13.88 -22.94 25.13
N VAL A 10 12.83 -22.36 24.54
CA VAL A 10 11.76 -23.10 23.87
C VAL A 10 11.66 -22.63 22.42
N LEU A 11 11.60 -23.58 21.49
CA LEU A 11 11.54 -23.35 20.06
C LEU A 11 10.33 -24.04 19.42
N LEU A 12 9.54 -23.27 18.67
CA LEU A 12 8.49 -23.81 17.82
C LEU A 12 9.03 -24.30 16.46
N ARG A 13 8.60 -25.49 16.04
CA ARG A 13 9.00 -26.17 14.80
C ARG A 13 7.92 -26.13 13.73
N SER A 14 8.34 -26.21 12.46
CA SER A 14 7.48 -26.07 11.29
C SER A 14 6.53 -27.23 11.04
N ASP A 15 6.71 -28.35 11.73
CA ASP A 15 5.80 -29.50 11.76
C ASP A 15 4.61 -29.27 12.72
N GLY A 16 4.73 -28.31 13.65
CA GLY A 16 3.71 -27.98 14.64
C GLY A 16 4.07 -28.44 16.05
N SER A 17 5.21 -29.09 16.23
CA SER A 17 5.72 -29.45 17.56
C SER A 17 6.55 -28.30 18.15
N ALA A 18 6.85 -28.40 19.44
CA ALA A 18 7.78 -27.51 20.14
C ALA A 18 8.86 -28.34 20.83
N VAL A 19 10.04 -27.74 21.00
CA VAL A 19 11.14 -28.34 21.75
C VAL A 19 11.66 -27.37 22.79
N ALA A 20 12.09 -27.90 23.91
CA ALA A 20 12.69 -27.14 24.99
C ALA A 20 14.05 -27.74 25.35
N ILE A 21 15.01 -26.87 25.65
CA ILE A 21 16.38 -27.20 26.08
C ILE A 21 16.74 -26.32 27.28
N GLY A 22 17.63 -26.77 28.14
CA GLY A 22 17.97 -26.06 29.36
C GLY A 22 17.63 -26.84 30.63
N ASP A 23 17.53 -26.11 31.74
CA ASP A 23 17.11 -26.65 33.03
C ASP A 23 15.66 -27.17 32.98
N SER A 24 15.46 -28.40 33.44
CA SER A 24 14.13 -29.06 33.53
C SER A 24 13.89 -29.68 34.91
N ARG A 25 14.54 -29.18 35.97
CA ARG A 25 14.38 -29.72 37.34
C ARG A 25 12.94 -29.65 37.86
N ASP A 26 12.17 -28.68 37.42
CA ASP A 26 10.74 -28.51 37.74
C ASP A 26 9.82 -29.03 36.62
N GLY A 27 10.39 -29.61 35.56
CA GLY A 27 9.66 -30.12 34.39
C GLY A 27 9.34 -29.09 33.31
N GLN A 28 9.95 -27.90 33.36
CA GLN A 28 9.70 -26.80 32.43
C GLN A 28 10.11 -27.09 30.97
N CYS A 29 10.92 -28.11 30.71
CA CYS A 29 11.23 -28.57 29.35
C CYS A 29 10.41 -29.79 28.90
N ASN A 30 9.49 -30.31 29.73
CA ASN A 30 8.71 -31.51 29.43
C ASN A 30 7.50 -31.20 28.53
N ILE A 31 7.77 -30.79 27.29
CA ILE A 31 6.74 -30.41 26.31
C ILE A 31 5.79 -31.60 26.06
N PRO A 32 4.47 -31.45 26.32
CA PRO A 32 3.51 -32.54 26.09
C PRO A 32 3.43 -32.96 24.63
N ALA A 33 3.11 -34.23 24.39
CA ALA A 33 2.70 -34.67 23.06
C ALA A 33 1.35 -34.02 22.68
N LEU A 34 1.16 -33.78 21.38
CA LEU A 34 -0.09 -33.29 20.83
C LEU A 34 -0.94 -34.44 20.30
N ASP A 35 -2.26 -34.33 20.45
CA ASP A 35 -3.21 -35.20 19.77
C ASP A 35 -3.17 -34.95 18.24
N GLU A 36 -3.61 -35.94 17.47
CA GLU A 36 -3.60 -35.87 16.00
C GLU A 36 -4.38 -34.64 15.48
N GLY A 37 -3.76 -33.88 14.58
CA GLY A 37 -4.36 -32.67 13.99
C GLY A 37 -4.16 -31.38 14.79
N LEU A 38 -3.61 -31.45 16.01
CA LEU A 38 -3.22 -30.26 16.78
C LEU A 38 -1.78 -29.84 16.51
N ALA A 39 -1.53 -28.54 16.66
CA ALA A 39 -0.20 -27.96 16.61
C ALA A 39 -0.02 -26.94 17.73
N TYR A 40 1.20 -26.77 18.21
CA TYR A 40 1.58 -25.59 18.97
C TYR A 40 1.69 -24.40 18.02
N THR A 41 1.21 -23.25 18.49
CA THR A 41 1.14 -22.02 17.72
C THR A 41 1.91 -20.88 18.36
N GLN A 42 2.04 -20.92 19.69
CA GLN A 42 2.89 -20.04 20.48
C GLN A 42 3.52 -20.84 21.66
N VAL A 43 4.67 -20.38 22.14
CA VAL A 43 5.47 -20.87 23.27
C VAL A 43 6.03 -19.66 24.03
N SER A 44 6.00 -19.69 25.34
CA SER A 44 6.58 -18.64 26.18
C SER A 44 7.28 -19.28 27.38
N ALA A 45 8.57 -19.02 27.51
CA ALA A 45 9.43 -19.52 28.57
C ALA A 45 9.53 -18.46 29.67
N GLY A 46 9.08 -18.80 30.88
CA GLY A 46 9.22 -17.97 32.08
C GLY A 46 10.47 -18.33 32.87
N SER A 47 10.48 -18.03 34.17
CA SER A 47 11.60 -18.42 35.03
C SER A 47 11.70 -19.93 35.24
N PHE A 48 10.58 -20.55 35.62
CA PHE A 48 10.52 -21.95 36.06
C PHE A 48 9.36 -22.73 35.42
N HIS A 49 8.70 -22.14 34.41
CA HIS A 49 7.59 -22.76 33.70
C HIS A 49 7.59 -22.33 32.24
N THR A 50 6.96 -23.14 31.38
CA THR A 50 6.71 -22.84 29.96
C THR A 50 5.21 -22.88 29.72
N VAL A 51 4.70 -21.93 28.94
CA VAL A 51 3.30 -21.88 28.49
C VAL A 51 3.27 -22.08 26.98
N LEU A 52 2.38 -22.95 26.51
CA LEU A 52 2.21 -23.28 25.11
C LEU A 52 0.76 -23.03 24.68
N LEU A 53 0.59 -22.33 23.57
CA LEU A 53 -0.70 -22.13 22.92
C LEU A 53 -0.88 -23.18 21.82
N ARG A 54 -2.06 -23.77 21.73
CA ARG A 54 -2.43 -24.78 20.75
C ARG A 54 -3.29 -24.18 19.63
N SER A 55 -3.34 -24.87 18.49
CA SER A 55 -4.08 -24.47 17.29
C SER A 55 -5.59 -24.50 17.45
N ASP A 56 -6.11 -25.17 18.47
CA ASP A 56 -7.52 -25.18 18.84
C ASP A 56 -7.93 -23.99 19.73
N GLY A 57 -6.98 -23.10 20.06
CA GLY A 57 -7.21 -21.95 20.93
C GLY A 57 -7.10 -22.26 22.42
N SER A 58 -6.77 -23.49 22.81
CA SER A 58 -6.46 -23.82 24.21
C SER A 58 -4.98 -23.57 24.54
N ALA A 59 -4.66 -23.41 25.82
CA ALA A 59 -3.28 -23.26 26.29
C ALA A 59 -2.96 -24.29 27.39
N VAL A 60 -1.69 -24.68 27.47
CA VAL A 60 -1.16 -25.58 28.50
C VAL A 60 0.11 -24.98 29.09
N ALA A 61 0.30 -25.14 30.40
CA ALA A 61 1.51 -24.71 31.08
C ALA A 61 2.16 -25.90 31.80
N ILE A 62 3.50 -25.93 31.80
CA ILE A 62 4.33 -26.99 32.37
C ILE A 62 5.47 -26.37 33.20
N GLY A 63 5.96 -27.09 34.20
CA GLY A 63 7.01 -26.61 35.11
C GLY A 63 6.48 -26.41 36.54
N ASP A 64 7.11 -25.48 37.26
CA ASP A 64 6.69 -25.13 38.61
C ASP A 64 5.27 -24.53 38.62
N SER A 65 4.37 -25.09 39.43
CA SER A 65 3.03 -24.55 39.68
C SER A 65 2.73 -24.31 41.16
N ARG A 66 3.76 -24.18 42.03
CA ARG A 66 3.57 -23.95 43.47
C ARG A 66 2.81 -22.65 43.78
N GLY A 67 2.90 -21.65 42.89
CA GLY A 67 2.17 -20.38 42.96
C GLY A 67 0.92 -20.34 42.08
N GLY A 68 0.51 -21.46 41.48
CA GLY A 68 -0.62 -21.57 40.56
C GLY A 68 -0.38 -21.00 39.16
N GLN A 69 0.89 -20.78 38.78
CA GLN A 69 1.25 -20.21 37.48
C GLN A 69 1.01 -21.14 36.30
N CYS A 70 0.79 -22.44 36.53
CA CYS A 70 0.36 -23.38 35.48
C CYS A 70 -1.15 -23.69 35.50
N ASP A 71 -1.93 -23.04 36.38
CA ASP A 71 -3.38 -23.28 36.54
C ASP A 71 -4.20 -22.56 35.44
N ILE A 72 -4.00 -22.91 34.16
CA ILE A 72 -4.67 -22.26 33.03
C ILE A 72 -6.21 -22.41 33.16
N PRO A 73 -6.98 -21.29 33.20
CA PRO A 73 -8.42 -21.35 33.33
C PRO A 73 -9.08 -22.04 32.13
N PRO A 74 -10.22 -22.73 32.32
CA PRO A 74 -11.04 -23.16 31.19
C PRO A 74 -11.61 -21.94 30.45
N LEU A 75 -11.87 -22.13 29.16
CA LEU A 75 -12.54 -21.14 28.31
C LEU A 75 -14.03 -21.44 28.22
N ASP A 76 -14.84 -20.38 28.11
CA ASP A 76 -16.25 -20.51 27.76
C ASP A 76 -16.41 -21.00 26.30
N GLU A 77 -17.60 -21.50 25.95
CA GLU A 77 -17.86 -21.99 24.60
C GLU A 77 -17.66 -20.90 23.54
N GLY A 78 -16.87 -21.20 22.50
CA GLY A 78 -16.55 -20.25 21.42
C GLY A 78 -15.43 -19.25 21.75
N MET A 79 -14.86 -19.30 22.96
CA MET A 79 -13.66 -18.52 23.32
C MET A 79 -12.38 -19.29 23.02
N ALA A 80 -11.34 -18.54 22.67
CA ALA A 80 -9.99 -19.04 22.46
C ALA A 80 -8.97 -18.12 23.17
N TYR A 81 -7.84 -18.68 23.58
CA TYR A 81 -6.65 -17.89 23.83
C TYR A 81 -5.97 -17.58 22.50
N THR A 82 -5.51 -16.34 22.36
CA THR A 82 -4.83 -15.84 21.16
C THR A 82 -3.36 -15.53 21.42
N HIS A 83 -3.01 -15.18 22.66
CA HIS A 83 -1.62 -15.01 23.09
C HIS A 83 -1.38 -15.54 24.51
N VAL A 84 -0.15 -15.98 24.76
CA VAL A 84 0.35 -16.40 26.07
C VAL A 84 1.69 -15.74 26.38
N SER A 85 1.91 -15.39 27.65
CA SER A 85 3.20 -14.91 28.14
C SER A 85 3.47 -15.45 29.55
N ALA A 86 4.67 -16.00 29.76
CA ALA A 86 5.13 -16.53 31.02
C ALA A 86 6.12 -15.56 31.68
N GLY A 87 5.86 -15.19 32.93
CA GLY A 87 6.75 -14.35 33.74
C GLY A 87 7.57 -15.18 34.74
N ASN A 88 7.96 -14.58 35.87
CA ASN A 88 8.69 -15.31 36.91
C ASN A 88 7.80 -16.35 37.63
N ILE A 89 6.69 -15.87 38.19
CA ILE A 89 5.75 -16.67 38.98
C ILE A 89 4.29 -16.48 38.53
N HIS A 90 4.07 -15.92 37.35
CA HIS A 90 2.73 -15.66 36.81
C HIS A 90 2.70 -15.94 35.30
N THR A 91 1.50 -16.24 34.80
CA THR A 91 1.19 -16.38 33.37
C THR A 91 0.09 -15.40 33.01
N VAL A 92 0.23 -14.74 31.85
CA VAL A 92 -0.79 -13.87 31.27
C VAL A 92 -1.30 -14.51 29.99
N LEU A 93 -2.61 -14.47 29.77
CA LEU A 93 -3.28 -15.00 28.58
C LEU A 93 -4.22 -13.96 27.99
N LEU A 94 -4.14 -13.76 26.68
CA LEU A 94 -5.05 -12.91 25.91
C LEU A 94 -6.13 -13.78 25.29
N ARG A 95 -7.39 -13.38 25.43
CA ARG A 95 -8.56 -14.07 24.89
C ARG A 95 -9.02 -13.46 23.57
N SER A 96 -9.76 -14.24 22.80
CA SER A 96 -10.30 -13.87 21.49
C SER A 96 -11.34 -12.75 21.52
N ASP A 97 -11.92 -12.46 22.68
CA ASP A 97 -12.78 -11.29 22.90
C ASP A 97 -12.00 -9.98 23.13
N GLY A 98 -10.67 -10.05 23.17
CA GLY A 98 -9.80 -8.91 23.44
C GLY A 98 -9.55 -8.63 24.92
N SER A 99 -10.09 -9.43 25.84
CA SER A 99 -9.79 -9.36 27.28
C SER A 99 -8.56 -10.19 27.63
N ALA A 100 -7.88 -9.86 28.74
CA ALA A 100 -6.74 -10.64 29.23
C ALA A 100 -7.00 -11.15 30.65
N VAL A 101 -6.45 -12.31 30.97
CA VAL A 101 -6.45 -12.91 32.30
C VAL A 101 -5.03 -13.23 32.72
N ALA A 102 -4.72 -13.04 34.00
CA ALA A 102 -3.45 -13.42 34.58
C ALA A 102 -3.66 -14.37 35.75
N ILE A 103 -2.80 -15.39 35.83
CA ILE A 103 -2.81 -16.43 36.86
C ILE A 103 -1.42 -16.56 37.48
N GLY A 104 -1.35 -17.24 38.62
CA GLY A 104 -0.11 -17.37 39.39
C GLY A 104 -0.01 -16.32 40.49
N ALA A 105 1.22 -16.09 40.96
CA ALA A 105 1.54 -15.22 42.10
C ALA A 105 0.71 -15.51 43.37
N LYS A 106 0.20 -16.75 43.53
CA LYS A 106 -0.49 -17.21 44.74
C LYS A 106 0.56 -17.66 45.76
N SER A 107 1.18 -16.73 46.47
CA SER A 107 2.09 -17.10 47.56
C SER A 107 1.43 -17.06 48.92
N ARG A 108 1.87 -17.99 49.77
CA ARG A 108 1.60 -17.98 51.22
C ARG A 108 2.40 -16.90 51.95
N TYR A 109 3.37 -16.28 51.28
CA TYR A 109 4.21 -15.21 51.81
C TYR A 109 3.87 -13.91 51.07
N ARG A 110 3.38 -12.92 51.82
CA ARG A 110 2.75 -11.67 51.36
C ARG A 110 3.63 -10.73 50.50
N TRP A 111 4.83 -11.14 50.06
CA TRP A 111 5.89 -10.25 49.55
C TRP A 111 6.20 -10.41 48.04
N ASP A 112 5.52 -11.31 47.33
CA ASP A 112 5.75 -11.61 45.90
C ASP A 112 4.51 -11.35 45.00
N ASN A 113 3.36 -11.01 45.59
CA ASN A 113 2.22 -10.46 44.85
C ASN A 113 2.31 -8.92 44.83
N ALA A 114 2.93 -8.40 43.79
CA ALA A 114 3.06 -6.97 43.51
C ALA A 114 1.85 -6.41 42.72
N GLY A 115 0.82 -7.23 42.48
CA GLY A 115 -0.33 -6.87 41.65
C GLY A 115 -0.14 -7.16 40.16
N GLN A 116 0.85 -7.96 39.80
CA GLN A 116 1.15 -8.36 38.41
C GLN A 116 0.01 -9.14 37.74
N CYS A 117 -0.91 -9.72 38.52
CA CYS A 117 -2.11 -10.39 38.00
C CYS A 117 -3.36 -9.50 37.96
N ASN A 118 -3.29 -8.23 38.39
CA ASN A 118 -4.45 -7.34 38.51
C ASN A 118 -4.76 -6.64 37.17
N ILE A 119 -5.07 -7.41 36.13
CA ILE A 119 -5.39 -6.88 34.80
C ILE A 119 -6.59 -5.92 34.90
N PRO A 120 -6.47 -4.65 34.48
CA PRO A 120 -7.56 -3.70 34.59
C PRO A 120 -8.66 -3.99 33.56
N PRO A 121 -9.92 -3.62 33.86
CA PRO A 121 -10.99 -3.67 32.89
C PRO A 121 -10.72 -2.72 31.71
N LEU A 122 -11.34 -3.02 30.58
CA LEU A 122 -11.26 -2.23 29.36
C LEU A 122 -12.50 -1.33 29.22
N ASP A 123 -12.29 -0.15 28.64
CA ASP A 123 -13.40 0.70 28.17
C ASP A 123 -14.08 0.08 26.95
N GLU A 124 -15.33 0.46 26.70
CA GLU A 124 -16.11 -0.07 25.57
C GLU A 124 -15.41 0.21 24.23
N GLY A 125 -15.26 -0.82 23.40
CA GLY A 125 -14.61 -0.73 22.09
C GLY A 125 -13.09 -0.81 22.10
N ILE A 126 -12.45 -0.93 23.27
CA ILE A 126 -11.01 -1.14 23.40
C ILE A 126 -10.74 -2.61 23.73
N ALA A 127 -9.70 -3.18 23.11
CA ALA A 127 -9.23 -4.54 23.35
C ALA A 127 -7.73 -4.52 23.69
N TYR A 128 -7.27 -5.52 24.42
CA TYR A 128 -5.85 -5.86 24.46
C TYR A 128 -5.44 -6.55 23.16
N THR A 129 -4.28 -6.19 22.64
CA THR A 129 -3.71 -6.73 21.39
C THR A 129 -2.39 -7.44 21.61
N GLN A 130 -1.69 -7.15 22.70
CA GLN A 130 -0.47 -7.85 23.10
C GLN A 130 -0.34 -7.86 24.62
N ILE A 131 0.31 -8.91 25.12
CA ILE A 131 0.65 -9.12 26.52
C ILE A 131 2.14 -9.47 26.64
N SER A 132 2.80 -8.99 27.68
CA SER A 132 4.16 -9.41 28.04
C SER A 132 4.31 -9.47 29.54
N ALA A 133 4.78 -10.61 30.05
CA ALA A 133 5.02 -10.85 31.47
C ALA A 133 6.52 -10.74 31.77
N GLY A 134 6.88 -9.80 32.65
CA GLY A 134 8.24 -9.69 33.21
C GLY A 134 8.40 -10.55 34.45
N ASN A 135 9.35 -10.22 35.34
CA ASN A 135 9.46 -10.98 36.59
C ASN A 135 8.24 -10.76 37.48
N ASP A 136 8.04 -9.50 37.89
CA ASP A 136 7.02 -9.12 38.87
C ASP A 136 6.07 -8.05 38.30
N HIS A 137 6.04 -7.85 36.99
CA HIS A 137 5.14 -6.91 36.32
C HIS A 137 4.61 -7.49 35.00
N THR A 138 3.47 -6.97 34.55
CA THR A 138 2.84 -7.29 33.26
C THR A 138 2.65 -6.01 32.47
N VAL A 139 2.95 -6.06 31.17
CA VAL A 139 2.75 -4.97 30.22
C VAL A 139 1.64 -5.38 29.24
N LEU A 140 0.74 -4.45 28.94
CA LEU A 140 -0.46 -4.66 28.13
C LEU A 140 -0.53 -3.59 27.04
N LEU A 141 -0.66 -4.02 25.79
CA LEU A 141 -0.88 -3.14 24.64
C LEU A 141 -2.37 -3.14 24.28
N ARG A 142 -2.93 -1.96 24.04
CA ARG A 142 -4.33 -1.76 23.68
C ARG A 142 -4.49 -1.52 22.17
N SER A 143 -5.69 -1.77 21.67
CA SER A 143 -6.07 -1.60 20.26
C SER A 143 -6.06 -0.14 19.78
N ASP A 144 -6.09 0.82 20.69
CA ASP A 144 -5.92 2.25 20.40
C ASP A 144 -4.46 2.69 20.25
N GLY A 145 -3.50 1.77 20.46
CA GLY A 145 -2.08 2.06 20.39
C GLY A 145 -1.47 2.58 21.70
N SER A 146 -2.23 2.64 22.79
CA SER A 146 -1.70 2.92 24.13
C SER A 146 -1.21 1.64 24.81
N ALA A 147 -0.29 1.79 25.76
CA ALA A 147 0.20 0.69 26.59
C ALA A 147 0.24 1.12 28.05
N PHE A 148 0.09 0.16 28.97
CA PHE A 148 0.31 0.39 30.40
C PHE A 148 0.85 -0.90 31.04
N ALA A 149 1.37 -0.76 32.24
CA ALA A 149 2.00 -1.83 32.97
C ALA A 149 1.52 -1.85 34.41
N ILE A 150 1.44 -3.05 34.98
CA ILE A 150 0.94 -3.32 36.33
C ILE A 150 1.90 -4.26 37.06
N GLY A 151 1.89 -4.21 38.40
CA GLY A 151 2.76 -5.04 39.23
C GLY A 151 3.84 -4.23 39.93
N GLY A 152 4.98 -4.87 40.18
CA GLY A 152 6.13 -4.28 40.84
C GLY A 152 6.69 -3.11 40.06
N ASN A 153 6.87 -1.98 40.73
CA ASN A 153 7.30 -0.71 40.11
C ASN A 153 8.46 -0.03 40.86
N ASN A 154 9.24 -0.79 41.65
CA ASN A 154 10.32 -0.22 42.47
C ASN A 154 11.46 0.37 41.62
N ALA A 155 11.58 -0.03 40.36
CA ALA A 155 12.55 0.50 39.41
C ALA A 155 11.88 1.38 38.34
N GLU A 156 10.61 1.79 38.52
CA GLU A 156 9.83 2.56 37.55
C GLU A 156 9.48 1.81 36.25
N GLN A 157 9.58 0.49 36.24
CA GLN A 157 9.32 -0.36 35.06
C GLN A 157 7.87 -0.34 34.57
N CYS A 158 6.93 0.19 35.37
CA CYS A 158 5.53 0.37 34.99
C CYS A 158 5.20 1.81 34.52
N ASN A 159 6.14 2.75 34.59
CA ASN A 159 5.92 4.16 34.27
C ASN A 159 5.99 4.42 32.75
N ILE A 160 5.08 3.82 31.97
CA ILE A 160 5.04 3.96 30.51
C ILE A 160 4.83 5.43 30.12
N PRO A 161 5.71 6.02 29.29
CA PRO A 161 5.61 7.43 28.94
C PRO A 161 4.41 7.70 28.02
N PRO A 162 3.80 8.89 28.12
CA PRO A 162 2.76 9.30 27.17
C PRO A 162 3.34 9.40 25.75
N LEU A 163 2.47 9.24 24.76
CA LEU A 163 2.81 9.39 23.34
C LEU A 163 2.45 10.80 22.85
N ASP A 164 3.26 11.33 21.94
CA ASP A 164 2.90 12.53 21.17
C ASP A 164 1.72 12.24 20.23
N GLU A 165 1.01 13.28 19.83
CA GLU A 165 -0.17 13.16 18.96
C GLU A 165 0.18 12.45 17.62
N GLY A 166 -0.57 11.41 17.29
CA GLY A 166 -0.38 10.62 16.06
C GLY A 166 0.60 9.46 16.17
N LEU A 167 1.25 9.27 17.33
CA LEU A 167 2.06 8.07 17.61
C LEU A 167 1.25 7.00 18.35
N ALA A 168 1.65 5.75 18.13
CA ALA A 168 1.13 4.57 18.82
C ALA A 168 2.29 3.67 19.25
N TYR A 169 2.14 2.92 20.34
CA TYR A 169 2.95 1.75 20.61
C TYR A 169 2.48 0.60 19.71
N THR A 170 3.44 -0.14 19.15
CA THR A 170 3.19 -1.23 18.20
C THR A 170 3.68 -2.58 18.71
N GLU A 171 4.62 -2.58 19.67
CA GLU A 171 5.13 -3.78 20.32
C GLU A 171 5.54 -3.46 21.76
N ILE A 172 5.35 -4.43 22.66
CA ILE A 172 5.77 -4.37 24.06
C ILE A 172 6.63 -5.59 24.42
N SER A 173 7.63 -5.38 25.26
CA SER A 173 8.41 -6.47 25.86
C SER A 173 8.80 -6.14 27.29
N ALA A 174 8.47 -7.05 28.20
CA ALA A 174 8.74 -6.94 29.63
C ALA A 174 9.95 -7.79 29.99
N GLY A 175 11.01 -7.16 30.49
CA GLY A 175 12.19 -7.83 31.04
C GLY A 175 12.00 -8.17 32.52
N ALA A 176 13.09 -8.44 33.23
CA ALA A 176 12.99 -8.69 34.67
C ALA A 176 12.49 -7.46 35.45
N THR A 177 13.14 -6.31 35.22
CA THR A 177 12.94 -5.05 35.96
C THR A 177 12.91 -3.83 35.04
N HIS A 178 12.75 -4.03 33.73
CA HIS A 178 12.60 -2.97 32.74
C HIS A 178 11.58 -3.36 31.68
N THR A 179 11.01 -2.37 31.00
CA THR A 179 10.04 -2.52 29.91
C THR A 179 10.58 -1.83 28.67
N VAL A 180 10.47 -2.48 27.52
CA VAL A 180 10.82 -1.93 26.20
C VAL A 180 9.54 -1.80 25.38
N LEU A 181 9.39 -0.68 24.67
CA LEU A 181 8.25 -0.40 23.82
C LEU A 181 8.71 0.08 22.44
N LEU A 182 8.12 -0.50 21.39
CA LEU A 182 8.31 -0.07 20.01
C LEU A 182 7.20 0.92 19.63
N ARG A 183 7.57 2.00 18.94
CA ARG A 183 6.64 3.03 18.48
C ARG A 183 6.35 2.90 16.99
N SER A 184 5.22 3.45 16.56
CA SER A 184 4.75 3.43 15.17
C SER A 184 5.62 4.20 14.19
N ASP A 185 6.49 5.09 14.67
CA ASP A 185 7.50 5.79 13.87
C ASP A 185 8.77 4.94 13.66
N GLY A 186 8.84 3.75 14.26
CA GLY A 186 9.98 2.85 14.16
C GLY A 186 11.10 3.11 15.18
N SER A 187 10.89 4.03 16.12
CA SER A 187 11.78 4.20 17.28
C SER A 187 11.37 3.28 18.44
N ALA A 188 12.29 3.04 19.38
CA ALA A 188 12.01 2.27 20.60
C ALA A 188 12.41 3.07 21.83
N VAL A 189 11.68 2.83 22.94
CA VAL A 189 11.97 3.42 24.26
C VAL A 189 12.03 2.30 25.30
N ALA A 190 12.92 2.43 26.27
CA ALA A 190 13.02 1.53 27.39
C ALA A 190 12.95 2.31 28.70
N ILE A 191 12.27 1.73 29.70
CA ILE A 191 12.04 2.31 31.03
C ILE A 191 12.27 1.25 32.10
N GLY A 192 12.59 1.67 33.31
CA GLY A 192 12.84 0.76 34.43
C GLY A 192 14.28 0.81 34.91
N ASP A 193 14.74 -0.30 35.49
CA ASP A 193 16.14 -0.48 35.90
C ASP A 193 17.10 -0.30 34.72
N ASN A 194 18.13 0.52 34.92
CA ASN A 194 19.16 0.81 33.93
C ASN A 194 20.59 0.70 34.51
N GLU A 195 20.79 -0.04 35.61
CA GLU A 195 22.11 -0.18 36.25
C GLU A 195 23.21 -0.72 35.32
N CYS A 196 22.84 -1.44 34.26
CA CYS A 196 23.77 -2.05 33.29
C CYS A 196 23.65 -1.42 31.89
N GLY A 197 22.88 -0.34 31.71
CA GLY A 197 22.64 0.27 30.40
C GLY A 197 21.59 -0.48 29.55
N GLN A 198 20.77 -1.35 30.15
CA GLN A 198 19.76 -2.14 29.44
C GLN A 198 18.62 -1.31 28.81
N CYS A 199 18.47 -0.05 29.23
CA CYS A 199 17.52 0.91 28.66
C CYS A 199 18.19 1.89 27.69
N ASP A 200 19.52 1.81 27.47
CA ASP A 200 20.27 2.73 26.61
C ASP A 200 20.13 2.34 25.12
N ILE A 201 18.92 2.47 24.57
CA ILE A 201 18.61 2.10 23.19
C ILE A 201 19.45 2.93 22.21
N PRO A 202 20.21 2.30 21.28
CA PRO A 202 21.05 3.04 20.34
C PRO A 202 20.23 3.90 19.37
N PRO A 203 20.74 5.09 18.97
CA PRO A 203 20.13 5.83 17.87
C PRO A 203 20.27 5.07 16.55
N LEU A 204 19.34 5.34 15.63
CA LEU A 204 19.33 4.74 14.29
C LEU A 204 19.86 5.73 13.24
N ASP A 205 20.49 5.19 12.20
CA ASP A 205 20.84 5.94 11.00
C ASP A 205 19.58 6.43 10.26
N GLU A 206 19.71 7.50 9.46
CA GLU A 206 18.58 8.08 8.73
C GLU A 206 17.89 7.05 7.81
N GLY A 207 16.57 6.87 8.00
CA GLY A 207 15.75 5.93 7.24
C GLY A 207 15.78 4.49 7.75
N MET A 208 16.52 4.19 8.82
CA MET A 208 16.47 2.90 9.52
C MET A 208 15.42 2.95 10.63
N VAL A 209 14.74 1.83 10.88
CA VAL A 209 13.78 1.68 11.99
C VAL A 209 14.04 0.39 12.76
N TYR A 210 13.62 0.34 14.02
CA TYR A 210 13.47 -0.91 14.76
C TYR A 210 12.17 -1.60 14.34
N THR A 211 12.19 -2.92 14.28
CA THR A 211 11.06 -3.74 13.83
C THR A 211 10.63 -4.79 14.84
N GLN A 212 11.50 -5.15 15.80
CA GLN A 212 11.18 -6.05 16.92
C GLN A 212 12.01 -5.70 18.15
N ILE A 213 11.49 -6.03 19.32
CA ILE A 213 12.13 -5.79 20.61
C ILE A 213 12.05 -7.02 21.51
N SER A 214 13.07 -7.26 22.32
CA SER A 214 13.02 -8.27 23.37
C SER A 214 13.85 -7.85 24.58
N ALA A 215 13.21 -7.89 25.75
CA ALA A 215 13.78 -7.51 27.02
C ALA A 215 14.11 -8.76 27.86
N GLY A 216 15.38 -8.91 28.25
CA GLY A 216 15.86 -9.98 29.11
C GLY A 216 15.92 -9.57 30.59
N ARG A 217 16.78 -10.21 31.39
CA ARG A 217 16.93 -9.82 32.81
C ARG A 217 17.62 -8.47 32.98
N LYS A 218 18.75 -8.27 32.29
CA LYS A 218 19.57 -7.05 32.36
C LYS A 218 20.12 -6.62 30.99
N HIS A 219 19.46 -7.04 29.90
CA HIS A 219 19.83 -6.63 28.56
C HIS A 219 18.59 -6.53 27.67
N THR A 220 18.68 -5.71 26.63
CA THR A 220 17.65 -5.52 25.60
C THR A 220 18.25 -5.86 24.25
N VAL A 221 17.47 -6.52 23.40
CA VAL A 221 17.85 -6.83 22.01
C VAL A 221 16.78 -6.30 21.06
N LEU A 222 17.21 -5.68 19.97
CA LEU A 222 16.33 -5.10 18.96
C LEU A 222 16.71 -5.58 17.56
N ILE A 223 15.73 -5.83 16.71
CA ILE A 223 15.94 -6.07 15.28
C ILE A 223 15.67 -4.78 14.52
N ARG A 224 16.54 -4.45 13.56
CA ARG A 224 16.42 -3.30 12.67
C ARG A 224 15.78 -3.69 11.34
N SER A 225 15.31 -2.70 10.59
CA SER A 225 14.69 -2.88 9.27
C SER A 225 15.59 -3.46 8.18
N ASP A 226 16.91 -3.47 8.39
CA ASP A 226 17.87 -4.18 7.52
C ASP A 226 18.02 -5.67 7.86
N GLY A 227 17.32 -6.15 8.90
CA GLY A 227 17.36 -7.52 9.35
C GLY A 227 18.54 -7.86 10.27
N CYS A 228 19.36 -6.88 10.66
CA CYS A 228 20.39 -7.07 11.69
C CYS A 228 19.80 -6.84 13.09
N ALA A 229 20.45 -7.42 14.11
CA ALA A 229 20.08 -7.21 15.50
C ALA A 229 21.17 -6.44 16.26
N VAL A 230 20.78 -5.67 17.27
CA VAL A 230 21.66 -4.96 18.20
C VAL A 230 21.24 -5.27 19.63
N ALA A 231 22.18 -5.31 20.56
CA ALA A 231 21.91 -5.56 21.97
C ALA A 231 22.62 -4.54 22.87
N VAL A 232 22.00 -4.20 23.99
CA VAL A 232 22.51 -3.28 25.01
C VAL A 232 22.23 -3.83 26.41
N GLY A 233 23.05 -3.44 27.38
CA GLY A 233 22.94 -3.90 28.77
C GLY A 233 24.10 -4.79 29.22
N ASP A 234 23.84 -5.59 30.24
CA ASP A 234 24.78 -6.51 30.88
C ASP A 234 25.30 -7.56 29.89
N ASN A 235 26.62 -7.73 29.83
CA ASN A 235 27.29 -8.64 28.88
C ASN A 235 28.39 -9.57 29.48
N PRO A 236 28.40 -9.96 30.77
CA PRO A 236 29.46 -10.79 31.34
C PRO A 236 29.49 -12.22 30.79
N TYR A 237 28.39 -12.69 30.20
CA TYR A 237 28.30 -14.00 29.55
C TYR A 237 28.25 -13.90 28.03
N GLU A 238 28.54 -12.73 27.46
CA GLU A 238 28.47 -12.48 26.01
C GLU A 238 27.05 -12.50 25.42
N GLN A 239 26.01 -12.32 26.24
CA GLN A 239 24.61 -12.32 25.83
C GLN A 239 24.21 -11.17 24.89
N CYS A 240 25.04 -10.13 24.78
CA CYS A 240 24.88 -9.01 23.85
C CYS A 240 25.77 -9.13 22.60
N ASN A 241 26.62 -10.17 22.49
CA ASN A 241 27.53 -10.36 21.35
C ASN A 241 26.80 -10.97 20.14
N ILE A 242 25.91 -10.19 19.51
CA ILE A 242 25.12 -10.63 18.36
C ILE A 242 26.02 -11.13 17.21
N PRO A 243 25.86 -12.38 16.75
CA PRO A 243 26.68 -12.91 15.67
C PRO A 243 26.44 -12.17 14.35
N PRO A 244 27.49 -11.95 13.53
CA PRO A 244 27.31 -11.41 12.19
C PRO A 244 26.53 -12.39 11.30
N LEU A 245 25.76 -11.84 10.37
CA LEU A 245 25.02 -12.61 9.36
C LEU A 245 25.82 -12.71 8.06
N ASN A 246 25.65 -13.84 7.35
CA ASN A 246 26.16 -13.98 5.99
C ASN A 246 25.34 -13.10 5.03
N GLU A 247 25.90 -12.76 3.87
CA GLU A 247 25.25 -11.92 2.86
C GLU A 247 23.87 -12.48 2.45
N GLY A 248 22.84 -11.64 2.50
CA GLY A 248 21.46 -11.99 2.18
C GLY A 248 20.67 -12.70 3.29
N MET A 249 21.27 -12.96 4.46
CA MET A 249 20.55 -13.46 5.63
C MET A 249 20.05 -12.33 6.52
N THR A 250 18.97 -12.59 7.24
CA THR A 250 18.38 -11.67 8.23
C THR A 250 18.00 -12.42 9.50
N TYR A 251 17.96 -11.72 10.63
CA TYR A 251 17.26 -12.17 11.81
C TYR A 251 15.77 -11.86 11.64
N THR A 252 14.92 -12.85 11.90
CA THR A 252 13.47 -12.74 11.74
C THR A 252 12.74 -12.77 13.08
N GLN A 253 13.41 -13.16 14.16
CA GLN A 253 12.88 -13.09 15.52
C GLN A 253 14.00 -13.08 16.55
N VAL A 254 13.75 -12.48 17.71
CA VAL A 254 14.65 -12.45 18.85
C VAL A 254 13.90 -12.76 20.15
N ALA A 255 14.57 -13.44 21.08
CA ALA A 255 14.13 -13.61 22.46
C ALA A 255 15.31 -13.46 23.42
N ALA A 256 15.19 -12.54 24.38
CA ALA A 256 16.14 -12.29 25.44
C ALA A 256 15.69 -12.98 26.73
N GLY A 257 16.49 -13.90 27.25
CA GLY A 257 16.26 -14.59 28.51
C GLY A 257 16.99 -13.91 29.68
N ALA A 258 17.26 -14.66 30.76
CA ALA A 258 17.96 -14.05 31.89
C ALA A 258 19.39 -13.64 31.55
N TYR A 259 20.14 -14.57 30.96
CA TYR A 259 21.57 -14.39 30.68
C TYR A 259 21.95 -14.91 29.29
N HIS A 260 20.97 -15.08 28.40
CA HIS A 260 21.19 -15.56 27.03
C HIS A 260 20.19 -14.91 26.07
N THR A 261 20.58 -14.82 24.80
CA THR A 261 19.78 -14.30 23.69
C THR A 261 19.64 -15.39 22.64
N VAL A 262 18.42 -15.60 22.14
CA VAL A 262 18.11 -16.51 21.05
C VAL A 262 17.65 -15.72 19.83
N LEU A 263 18.24 -16.00 18.67
CA LEU A 263 17.98 -15.32 17.41
C LEU A 263 17.56 -16.33 16.35
N LEU A 264 16.39 -16.11 15.74
CA LEU A 264 15.93 -16.89 14.59
C LEU A 264 16.40 -16.23 13.30
N ARG A 265 16.97 -17.02 12.40
CA ARG A 265 17.44 -16.58 11.08
C ARG A 265 16.41 -16.88 9.99
N SER A 266 16.52 -16.14 8.89
CA SER A 266 15.65 -16.27 7.71
C SER A 266 15.73 -17.62 6.99
N ASP A 267 16.76 -18.42 7.25
CA ASP A 267 16.89 -19.80 6.75
C ASP A 267 16.19 -20.84 7.64
N GLY A 268 15.55 -20.41 8.73
CA GLY A 268 14.84 -21.28 9.66
C GLY A 268 15.72 -21.99 10.68
N CYS A 269 16.99 -21.61 10.79
CA CYS A 269 17.86 -21.99 11.90
C CYS A 269 17.79 -20.95 13.03
N ALA A 270 18.12 -21.36 14.27
CA ALA A 270 18.26 -20.45 15.40
C ALA A 270 19.65 -20.56 16.01
N VAL A 271 20.15 -19.46 16.57
CA VAL A 271 21.40 -19.39 17.32
C VAL A 271 21.13 -18.82 18.70
N ALA A 272 21.82 -19.33 19.71
CA ALA A 272 21.80 -18.79 21.06
C ALA A 272 23.20 -18.35 21.48
N ILE A 273 23.28 -17.21 22.17
CA ILE A 273 24.49 -16.62 22.73
C ILE A 273 24.26 -16.29 24.20
N GLY A 274 25.31 -16.21 25.01
CA GLY A 274 25.18 -15.96 26.44
C GLY A 274 25.61 -17.12 27.32
N ASP A 275 25.05 -17.19 28.52
CA ASP A 275 25.34 -18.20 29.52
C ASP A 275 25.02 -19.62 29.02
N ILE A 276 26.04 -20.47 29.03
CA ILE A 276 25.98 -21.86 28.54
C ILE A 276 25.56 -22.86 29.63
N ASN A 277 25.35 -22.41 30.87
CA ASN A 277 24.89 -23.29 31.94
C ASN A 277 23.56 -23.96 31.58
N PHE A 278 23.38 -25.20 32.07
CA PHE A 278 22.22 -26.05 31.77
C PHE A 278 22.01 -26.34 30.28
N GLU A 279 23.00 -26.06 29.42
CA GLU A 279 22.90 -26.27 27.96
C GLU A 279 21.81 -25.44 27.26
N LYS A 280 21.34 -24.35 27.90
CA LYS A 280 20.26 -23.50 27.35
C LYS A 280 20.59 -22.82 26.01
N CYS A 281 21.88 -22.69 25.68
CA CYS A 281 22.35 -22.19 24.39
C CYS A 281 22.61 -23.30 23.35
N ASN A 282 22.46 -24.58 23.69
CA ASN A 282 22.79 -25.72 22.81
C ASN A 282 21.64 -26.03 21.83
N ILE A 283 21.30 -25.08 20.96
CA ILE A 283 20.25 -25.24 19.96
C ILE A 283 20.73 -26.18 18.86
N VAL A 284 20.13 -27.36 18.79
CA VAL A 284 20.39 -28.33 17.73
C VAL A 284 19.64 -27.92 16.46
N PRO A 285 20.27 -27.96 15.26
CA PRO A 285 19.55 -27.76 14.01
C PRO A 285 18.38 -28.76 13.87
N PRO A 286 17.25 -28.35 13.30
CA PRO A 286 16.12 -29.24 13.11
C PRO A 286 16.45 -30.32 12.07
N GLU A 287 15.72 -31.44 12.13
CA GLU A 287 15.85 -32.53 11.16
C GLU A 287 15.57 -32.05 9.72
N PRO A 288 16.15 -32.69 8.68
CA PRO A 288 15.91 -32.30 7.29
C PRO A 288 14.41 -32.18 6.96
N GLY A 289 13.99 -31.02 6.48
CA GLY A 289 12.59 -30.72 6.15
C GLY A 289 11.78 -30.07 7.27
N ILE A 290 12.33 -30.00 8.49
CA ILE A 290 11.79 -29.23 9.61
C ILE A 290 12.65 -27.98 9.78
N ARG A 291 12.01 -26.87 10.16
CA ARG A 291 12.69 -25.60 10.49
C ARG A 291 12.08 -24.96 11.74
N TYR A 292 12.83 -24.10 12.41
CA TYR A 292 12.28 -23.24 13.44
C TYR A 292 11.50 -22.07 12.78
N ILE A 293 10.36 -21.67 13.35
CA ILE A 293 9.40 -20.75 12.69
C ILE A 293 8.82 -19.71 13.62
N SER A 294 8.93 -18.41 13.37
CA SER A 294 8.58 -17.34 14.33
C SER A 294 7.20 -17.39 15.02
N ASP A 295 6.19 -18.08 14.47
CA ASP A 295 4.98 -18.62 15.15
C ASP A 295 4.18 -19.53 14.19
N ARG A 296 3.07 -20.14 14.66
CA ARG A 296 1.96 -20.61 13.78
C ARG A 296 0.61 -19.90 14.02
N THR A 297 0.43 -19.14 15.10
CA THR A 297 -0.81 -18.34 15.32
C THR A 297 -0.98 -17.23 14.29
N HIS A 298 0.10 -16.83 13.64
CA HIS A 298 0.11 -15.89 12.53
C HIS A 298 0.57 -16.60 11.25
N GLY A 299 0.15 -17.86 11.15
CA GLY A 299 0.46 -18.82 10.11
C GLY A 299 0.09 -18.31 8.72
N ARG A 300 1.16 -18.16 7.93
CA ARG A 300 1.24 -17.70 6.54
C ARG A 300 1.28 -16.18 6.44
N ASP A 301 2.36 -15.69 5.82
CA ASP A 301 2.26 -14.51 4.97
C ASP A 301 1.04 -14.72 4.07
N LEU A 302 -0.06 -14.07 4.43
CA LEU A 302 -1.31 -14.22 3.71
C LEU A 302 -1.36 -13.11 2.69
N ALA A 303 -0.89 -13.44 1.49
CA ALA A 303 -1.01 -12.57 0.33
C ALA A 303 -2.40 -12.77 -0.29
N LEU A 304 -3.27 -11.77 -0.09
CA LEU A 304 -4.58 -11.72 -0.73
C LEU A 304 -4.61 -10.58 -1.73
N GLN A 305 -5.13 -10.87 -2.91
CA GLN A 305 -5.54 -9.86 -3.85
C GLN A 305 -6.80 -9.17 -3.30
N LEU A 306 -6.71 -7.86 -3.13
CA LEU A 306 -7.83 -7.04 -2.68
C LEU A 306 -8.54 -6.45 -3.89
N GLU A 307 -9.77 -6.87 -4.12
CA GLU A 307 -10.69 -6.25 -5.07
C GLU A 307 -11.62 -5.30 -4.34
N LEU A 308 -11.87 -4.14 -4.95
CA LEU A 308 -12.60 -3.03 -4.36
C LEU A 308 -13.68 -2.64 -5.36
N VAL A 309 -14.94 -2.91 -5.03
CA VAL A 309 -16.10 -2.66 -5.89
C VAL A 309 -17.10 -1.83 -5.10
N GLY A 310 -17.30 -0.57 -5.50
CA GLY A 310 -18.20 0.33 -4.80
C GLY A 310 -18.95 1.27 -5.72
N GLU A 311 -20.18 1.57 -5.33
CA GLU A 311 -21.05 2.63 -5.83
C GLU A 311 -21.17 3.69 -4.72
N ASP A 312 -20.87 4.95 -5.04
CA ASP A 312 -20.97 6.10 -4.11
C ASP A 312 -20.20 5.93 -2.78
N ASP A 313 -20.88 6.11 -1.64
CA ASP A 313 -20.28 6.09 -0.30
C ASP A 313 -20.01 4.66 0.22
N ALA A 314 -20.45 3.60 -0.46
CA ALA A 314 -20.28 2.21 -0.03
C ALA A 314 -19.34 1.42 -0.96
N ILE A 315 -18.31 0.81 -0.39
CA ILE A 315 -17.30 0.00 -1.08
C ILE A 315 -17.33 -1.42 -0.53
N THR A 316 -17.59 -2.38 -1.40
CA THR A 316 -17.38 -3.81 -1.13
C THR A 316 -15.91 -4.13 -1.34
N LEU A 317 -15.25 -4.64 -0.31
CA LEU A 317 -13.91 -5.19 -0.39
C LEU A 317 -14.01 -6.71 -0.46
N THR A 318 -13.37 -7.31 -1.45
CA THR A 318 -13.24 -8.76 -1.59
C THR A 318 -11.75 -9.11 -1.53
N CYS A 319 -11.35 -9.94 -0.59
CA CYS A 319 -9.99 -10.46 -0.50
C CYS A 319 -9.99 -11.88 -1.06
N SER A 320 -9.19 -12.13 -2.09
CA SER A 320 -9.07 -13.43 -2.74
C SER A 320 -7.63 -13.92 -2.73
N THR A 321 -7.41 -15.23 -2.82
CA THR A 321 -6.07 -15.78 -3.06
C THR A 321 -5.53 -15.32 -4.42
N LEU A 322 -4.23 -15.46 -4.65
CA LEU A 322 -3.59 -15.13 -5.94
C LEU A 322 -4.10 -15.97 -7.13
N VAL A 323 -4.79 -17.09 -6.85
CA VAL A 323 -5.44 -17.93 -7.88
C VAL A 323 -6.92 -17.61 -8.05
N GLY A 324 -7.45 -16.60 -7.34
CA GLY A 324 -8.80 -16.06 -7.52
C GLY A 324 -9.87 -16.65 -6.59
N GLU A 325 -9.51 -17.42 -5.56
CA GLU A 325 -10.48 -17.93 -4.59
C GLU A 325 -10.80 -16.86 -3.54
N GLU A 326 -12.07 -16.49 -3.40
CA GLU A 326 -12.51 -15.55 -2.36
C GLU A 326 -12.25 -16.13 -0.94
N ARG A 327 -11.64 -15.31 -0.09
CA ARG A 327 -11.30 -15.64 1.31
C ARG A 327 -12.05 -14.78 2.30
N PHE A 328 -12.37 -13.54 1.94
CA PHE A 328 -13.04 -12.60 2.81
C PHE A 328 -13.79 -11.55 2.01
N ARG A 329 -14.89 -11.05 2.56
CA ARG A 329 -15.66 -9.95 1.98
C ARG A 329 -16.18 -9.05 3.08
N LEU A 330 -16.04 -7.73 2.90
CA LEU A 330 -16.62 -6.74 3.79
C LEU A 330 -17.21 -5.56 3.00
N THR A 331 -18.12 -4.80 3.62
CA THR A 331 -18.58 -3.51 3.10
C THR A 331 -18.07 -2.40 4.01
N ALA A 332 -17.37 -1.42 3.44
CA ALA A 332 -16.84 -0.24 4.10
C ALA A 332 -17.44 1.03 3.46
N GLN A 333 -17.32 2.17 4.12
CA GLN A 333 -17.58 3.45 3.48
C GLN A 333 -16.37 3.95 2.70
N GLY A 334 -16.58 4.71 1.62
CA GLY A 334 -15.49 5.23 0.79
C GLY A 334 -14.54 6.20 1.50
N ILE A 335 -15.03 6.81 2.58
CA ILE A 335 -14.28 7.70 3.47
C ILE A 335 -13.52 6.95 4.57
N ASP A 336 -13.79 5.65 4.78
CA ASP A 336 -13.14 4.87 5.82
C ASP A 336 -11.63 4.85 5.62
N SER A 337 -10.87 4.87 6.72
CA SER A 337 -9.42 4.75 6.68
C SER A 337 -9.01 3.41 6.08
N ALA A 338 -8.12 3.46 5.08
CA ALA A 338 -7.56 2.26 4.47
C ALA A 338 -6.77 1.43 5.48
N TRP A 339 -6.11 2.08 6.44
CA TRP A 339 -5.34 1.43 7.49
C TRP A 339 -6.23 0.74 8.52
N GLU A 340 -7.31 1.40 8.96
CA GLU A 340 -8.29 0.77 9.86
C GLU A 340 -8.99 -0.41 9.18
N THR A 341 -9.24 -0.28 7.88
CA THR A 341 -9.80 -1.38 7.07
C THR A 341 -8.81 -2.55 6.97
N HIS A 342 -7.52 -2.29 6.80
CA HIS A 342 -6.47 -3.32 6.81
C HIS A 342 -6.40 -4.03 8.17
N LYS A 343 -6.42 -3.26 9.28
CA LYS A 343 -6.51 -3.81 10.64
C LYS A 343 -7.75 -4.67 10.85
N ARG A 344 -8.90 -4.21 10.38
CA ARG A 344 -10.16 -4.94 10.45
C ARG A 344 -10.09 -6.26 9.68
N ILE A 345 -9.59 -6.25 8.45
CA ILE A 345 -9.44 -7.48 7.64
C ILE A 345 -8.48 -8.45 8.33
N ALA A 346 -7.36 -7.96 8.88
CA ALA A 346 -6.39 -8.77 9.61
C ALA A 346 -7.05 -9.47 10.82
N ARG A 347 -7.76 -8.70 11.63
CA ARG A 347 -8.51 -9.21 12.79
C ARG A 347 -9.58 -10.22 12.38
N ASP A 348 -10.39 -9.92 11.37
CA ASP A 348 -11.52 -10.75 10.97
C ASP A 348 -11.05 -12.05 10.24
N LEU A 349 -9.89 -12.01 9.59
CA LEU A 349 -9.20 -13.20 9.05
C LEU A 349 -8.38 -13.96 10.10
N ASN A 350 -8.27 -13.42 11.32
CA ASN A 350 -7.41 -13.92 12.39
C ASN A 350 -5.94 -14.08 11.95
N VAL A 351 -5.39 -13.04 11.29
CA VAL A 351 -3.99 -12.95 10.83
C VAL A 351 -3.32 -11.71 11.43
N ASN A 352 -2.03 -11.78 11.78
CA ASN A 352 -1.29 -10.59 12.20
C ASN A 352 -1.31 -9.53 11.10
N LEU A 353 -1.50 -8.26 11.46
CA LEU A 353 -1.44 -7.16 10.51
C LEU A 353 -0.12 -7.12 9.73
N ALA A 354 1.01 -7.43 10.39
CA ALA A 354 2.32 -7.47 9.77
C ALA A 354 2.48 -8.61 8.73
N ASN A 355 1.69 -9.68 8.88
CA ASN A 355 1.74 -10.87 8.02
C ASN A 355 0.63 -10.88 6.95
N LEU A 356 -0.32 -9.94 7.01
CA LEU A 356 -1.37 -9.79 6.01
C LEU A 356 -0.92 -8.85 4.88
N GLN A 357 -0.57 -9.44 3.74
CA GLN A 357 -0.26 -8.70 2.52
C GLN A 357 -1.52 -8.52 1.67
N LEU A 358 -2.25 -7.43 1.90
CA LEU A 358 -3.31 -7.02 0.98
C LEU A 358 -2.69 -6.36 -0.25
N ILE A 359 -2.69 -7.09 -1.35
CA ILE A 359 -2.20 -6.62 -2.64
C ILE A 359 -3.34 -5.86 -3.30
N LEU A 360 -3.20 -4.55 -3.37
CA LEU A 360 -4.12 -3.69 -4.10
C LEU A 360 -4.16 -4.10 -5.58
N PRO A 361 -5.21 -3.69 -6.32
CA PRO A 361 -5.30 -4.01 -7.72
C PRO A 361 -4.02 -3.60 -8.47
N ASP A 362 -3.36 -2.49 -8.15
CA ASP A 362 -2.11 -2.09 -8.83
C ASP A 362 -0.85 -2.84 -8.43
N GLY A 363 -0.96 -3.89 -7.62
CA GLY A 363 0.16 -4.70 -7.15
C GLY A 363 0.96 -4.06 -6.03
N GLN A 364 0.58 -2.86 -5.54
CA GLN A 364 1.14 -2.32 -4.30
C GLN A 364 0.55 -3.03 -3.09
N LEU A 365 1.33 -3.09 -2.01
CA LEU A 365 0.80 -3.50 -0.71
C LEU A 365 0.00 -2.35 -0.12
N LEU A 366 -1.24 -2.63 0.32
CA LEU A 366 -2.09 -1.65 1.00
C LEU A 366 -1.36 -1.01 2.18
N ALA A 367 -0.63 -1.79 2.96
CA ALA A 367 0.23 -1.28 4.03
C ALA A 367 1.21 -0.22 3.53
N LYS A 368 1.93 -0.44 2.43
CA LYS A 368 2.89 0.54 1.90
C LYS A 368 2.20 1.84 1.47
N VAL A 369 0.99 1.75 0.92
CA VAL A 369 0.19 2.94 0.56
C VAL A 369 -0.23 3.72 1.81
N CYS A 370 -0.66 3.01 2.86
CA CYS A 370 -1.05 3.62 4.13
C CYS A 370 0.14 4.25 4.86
N HIS A 371 1.33 3.63 4.84
CA HIS A 371 2.54 4.20 5.42
C HIS A 371 3.01 5.45 4.67
N ALA A 372 2.90 5.46 3.34
CA ALA A 372 3.29 6.61 2.52
C ALA A 372 2.28 7.77 2.58
N ASN A 373 1.00 7.48 2.90
CA ASN A 373 -0.06 8.46 3.10
C ASN A 373 -0.93 8.07 4.30
N PRO A 374 -0.52 8.42 5.53
CA PRO A 374 -1.33 8.22 6.72
C PRO A 374 -2.69 8.91 6.57
N GLY A 375 -3.78 8.18 6.81
CA GLY A 375 -5.16 8.69 6.66
C GLY A 375 -5.74 8.61 5.23
N VAL A 376 -5.08 7.93 4.29
CA VAL A 376 -5.68 7.63 2.98
C VAL A 376 -6.96 6.81 3.15
N SER A 377 -8.05 7.23 2.50
CA SER A 377 -9.30 6.49 2.57
C SER A 377 -9.25 5.23 1.69
N VAL A 378 -10.08 4.22 1.99
CA VAL A 378 -10.21 3.00 1.20
C VAL A 378 -10.50 3.33 -0.26
N ALA A 379 -11.38 4.31 -0.52
CA ALA A 379 -11.59 4.81 -1.87
C ALA A 379 -10.30 5.33 -2.48
N LYS A 380 -9.58 6.25 -1.82
CA LYS A 380 -8.32 6.82 -2.34
C LYS A 380 -7.23 5.76 -2.59
N ALA A 381 -7.17 4.72 -1.77
CA ALA A 381 -6.28 3.58 -1.97
C ALA A 381 -6.72 2.67 -3.15
N SER A 382 -8.02 2.64 -3.46
CA SER A 382 -8.64 1.78 -4.49
C SER A 382 -8.63 2.32 -5.91
N TRP A 383 -8.44 3.62 -6.13
CA TRP A 383 -8.46 4.24 -7.48
C TRP A 383 -7.27 3.87 -8.38
N ASN A 384 -6.54 2.81 -8.05
CA ASN A 384 -5.37 2.37 -8.80
C ASN A 384 -5.65 1.07 -9.58
N GLU A 385 -5.66 1.21 -10.90
CA GLU A 385 -5.32 0.24 -11.95
C GLU A 385 -5.09 -1.21 -11.49
N THR A 386 -5.90 -2.19 -11.94
CA THR A 386 -5.70 -3.63 -11.64
C THR A 386 -4.35 -4.19 -12.11
N MET A 387 -3.93 -5.36 -11.60
CA MET A 387 -2.59 -5.92 -11.84
C MET A 387 -2.47 -6.31 -13.30
N TRP A 388 -3.57 -6.84 -13.84
CA TRP A 388 -3.76 -7.07 -15.26
C TRP A 388 -3.64 -5.76 -16.06
N GLN A 389 -4.35 -4.70 -15.67
CA GLN A 389 -4.24 -3.40 -16.36
C GLN A 389 -2.79 -2.90 -16.32
N ARG A 390 -2.12 -2.96 -15.16
CA ARG A 390 -0.73 -2.53 -14.98
C ARG A 390 0.24 -3.31 -15.84
N ALA A 391 0.12 -4.64 -15.91
CA ALA A 391 0.94 -5.46 -16.79
C ALA A 391 0.79 -5.05 -18.27
N HIS A 392 -0.44 -4.85 -18.71
CA HIS A 392 -0.74 -4.40 -20.08
C HIS A 392 -0.26 -2.97 -20.36
N ARG A 393 -0.42 -2.03 -19.41
CA ARG A 393 0.08 -0.66 -19.56
C ARG A 393 1.61 -0.57 -19.52
N LEU A 394 2.28 -1.40 -18.72
CA LEU A 394 3.74 -1.55 -18.76
C LEU A 394 4.21 -2.10 -20.11
N LEU A 395 3.51 -3.09 -20.68
CA LEU A 395 3.80 -3.61 -22.01
C LEU A 395 3.59 -2.53 -23.09
N SER A 396 2.47 -1.81 -23.04
CA SER A 396 2.17 -0.68 -23.93
C SER A 396 3.26 0.40 -23.82
N ASN A 397 3.70 0.72 -22.61
CA ASN A 397 4.78 1.68 -22.37
C ASN A 397 6.14 1.19 -22.88
N ARG A 398 6.43 -0.11 -22.82
CA ARG A 398 7.64 -0.69 -23.44
C ARG A 398 7.60 -0.58 -24.96
N TYR A 399 6.47 -0.93 -25.59
CA TYR A 399 6.29 -0.74 -27.03
C TYR A 399 6.45 0.72 -27.44
N ALA A 400 5.89 1.64 -26.65
CA ALA A 400 6.03 3.07 -26.87
C ALA A 400 7.50 3.51 -26.77
N GLN A 401 8.26 3.02 -25.77
CA GLN A 401 9.68 3.33 -25.64
C GLN A 401 10.49 2.84 -26.84
N GLU A 402 10.27 1.60 -27.29
CA GLU A 402 10.92 1.05 -28.49
C GLU A 402 10.60 1.88 -29.74
N MET A 403 9.36 2.34 -29.89
CA MET A 403 8.96 3.23 -30.98
C MET A 403 9.67 4.58 -30.94
N LEU A 404 9.80 5.18 -29.75
CA LEU A 404 10.53 6.44 -29.56
C LEU A 404 12.01 6.27 -29.90
N ASP A 405 12.63 5.16 -29.46
CA ASP A 405 14.03 4.86 -29.76
C ASP A 405 14.26 4.64 -31.26
N GLN A 406 13.35 3.93 -31.93
CA GLN A 406 13.40 3.73 -33.38
C GLN A 406 13.20 5.04 -34.14
N ALA A 407 12.20 5.83 -33.77
CA ALA A 407 11.94 7.15 -34.35
C ALA A 407 13.14 8.09 -34.18
N ASN A 408 13.80 8.04 -33.02
CA ASN A 408 15.03 8.80 -32.75
C ASN A 408 16.20 8.38 -33.63
N LYS A 409 16.40 7.07 -33.80
CA LYS A 409 17.46 6.49 -34.65
C LYS A 409 17.21 6.80 -36.12
N SER A 410 16.00 6.58 -36.61
CA SER A 410 15.65 6.74 -38.03
C SER A 410 15.26 8.17 -38.42
N LYS A 411 15.08 9.07 -37.44
CA LYS A 411 14.56 10.44 -37.63
C LYS A 411 13.19 10.50 -38.31
N LYS A 412 12.40 9.43 -38.23
CA LYS A 412 11.07 9.34 -38.86
C LYS A 412 9.98 9.69 -37.84
N ALA A 413 8.95 10.43 -38.29
CA ALA A 413 7.80 10.75 -37.47
C ALA A 413 7.03 9.48 -37.05
N ILE A 414 6.38 9.57 -35.89
CA ILE A 414 5.46 8.53 -35.41
C ILE A 414 4.22 8.53 -36.31
N SER A 415 3.75 7.36 -36.71
CA SER A 415 2.53 7.17 -37.50
C SER A 415 1.31 6.80 -36.65
N GLN A 416 0.12 7.02 -37.20
CA GLN A 416 -1.15 6.62 -36.58
C GLN A 416 -1.22 5.10 -36.36
N GLN A 417 -0.59 4.30 -37.23
CA GLN A 417 -0.51 2.85 -37.06
C GLN A 417 0.34 2.46 -35.83
N GLN A 418 1.41 3.20 -35.55
CA GLN A 418 2.20 3.01 -34.33
C GLN A 418 1.40 3.42 -33.08
N VAL A 419 0.67 4.54 -33.16
CA VAL A 419 -0.27 4.95 -32.10
C VAL A 419 -1.31 3.87 -31.84
N LEU A 420 -1.91 3.30 -32.89
CA LEU A 420 -2.87 2.20 -32.77
C LEU A 420 -2.27 0.98 -32.05
N LYS A 421 -1.02 0.61 -32.35
CA LYS A 421 -0.33 -0.49 -31.64
C LYS A 421 -0.18 -0.20 -30.14
N VAL A 422 0.13 1.04 -29.75
CA VAL A 422 0.20 1.44 -28.34
C VAL A 422 -1.18 1.36 -27.67
N LEU A 423 -2.22 1.87 -28.34
CA LEU A 423 -3.59 1.86 -27.81
C LEU A 423 -4.17 0.44 -27.69
N LYS A 424 -3.87 -0.46 -28.62
CA LYS A 424 -4.25 -1.87 -28.52
C LYS A 424 -3.64 -2.59 -27.32
N ALA A 425 -2.41 -2.22 -26.97
CA ALA A 425 -1.75 -2.77 -25.79
C ALA A 425 -2.20 -2.07 -24.49
N TRP A 426 -2.79 -0.88 -24.58
CA TRP A 426 -3.19 -0.09 -23.42
C TRP A 426 -4.47 -0.66 -22.80
N ALA A 427 -4.38 -1.13 -21.56
CA ALA A 427 -5.56 -1.53 -20.81
C ALA A 427 -6.31 -0.31 -20.30
N PHE A 428 -7.46 -0.01 -20.89
CA PHE A 428 -8.29 1.15 -20.52
C PHE A 428 -8.91 0.99 -19.12
N GLY A 429 -9.08 2.09 -18.41
CA GLY A 429 -9.81 2.15 -17.14
C GLY A 429 -11.33 2.12 -17.35
N ARG A 430 -12.07 1.43 -16.46
CA ARG A 430 -13.54 1.62 -16.35
C ARG A 430 -13.80 2.97 -15.72
N ASN A 431 -14.52 3.84 -16.42
CA ASN A 431 -14.79 5.19 -15.97
C ASN A 431 -16.29 5.38 -15.72
N PHE A 432 -16.65 5.45 -14.43
CA PHE A 432 -18.00 5.64 -13.93
C PHE A 432 -18.38 7.14 -13.86
N GLY A 433 -17.40 8.02 -13.63
CA GLY A 433 -17.63 9.46 -13.43
C GLY A 433 -17.93 10.23 -14.72
N ARG A 434 -17.77 9.61 -15.89
CA ARG A 434 -18.00 10.22 -17.21
C ARG A 434 -19.47 10.16 -17.64
N LEU A 435 -20.35 10.52 -16.71
CA LEU A 435 -21.82 10.49 -16.86
C LEU A 435 -22.32 11.31 -18.06
N ASN A 436 -21.62 12.41 -18.39
CA ASN A 436 -22.00 13.29 -19.51
C ASN A 436 -21.83 12.62 -20.88
N VAL A 437 -20.91 11.66 -21.03
CA VAL A 437 -20.65 10.96 -22.29
C VAL A 437 -21.16 9.52 -22.32
N MET A 438 -21.60 9.01 -21.17
CA MET A 438 -22.04 7.64 -20.99
C MET A 438 -23.28 7.33 -21.86
N PRO A 439 -23.21 6.30 -22.75
CA PRO A 439 -24.37 5.86 -23.52
C PRO A 439 -25.51 5.39 -22.63
N ASP A 440 -26.74 5.42 -23.14
CA ASP A 440 -27.91 4.94 -22.40
C ASP A 440 -27.78 3.45 -22.08
N GLY A 441 -28.14 3.06 -20.85
CA GLY A 441 -28.06 1.68 -20.36
C GLY A 441 -26.63 1.17 -20.11
N LYS A 442 -25.65 2.06 -19.95
CA LYS A 442 -24.29 1.72 -19.51
C LYS A 442 -24.00 2.38 -18.17
N ASP A 443 -23.29 1.66 -17.30
CA ASP A 443 -22.89 2.16 -15.97
C ASP A 443 -21.45 2.71 -15.96
N TRP A 444 -20.69 2.43 -17.01
CA TRP A 444 -19.31 2.88 -17.18
C TRP A 444 -18.88 2.90 -18.66
N VAL A 445 -17.79 3.60 -18.95
CA VAL A 445 -17.14 3.61 -20.27
C VAL A 445 -15.64 3.34 -20.16
N TRP A 446 -15.03 2.73 -21.18
CA TRP A 446 -13.58 2.54 -21.22
C TRP A 446 -12.89 3.85 -21.62
N SER A 447 -12.22 4.51 -20.66
CA SER A 447 -11.57 5.80 -20.91
C SER A 447 -10.49 6.14 -19.89
N ASP A 448 -9.43 6.83 -20.35
CA ASP A 448 -8.38 7.40 -19.50
C ASP A 448 -8.08 8.84 -19.91
N THR A 449 -7.77 9.68 -18.92
CA THR A 449 -7.23 11.03 -19.13
C THR A 449 -5.74 11.03 -18.81
N LEU A 450 -4.93 11.51 -19.75
CA LEU A 450 -3.48 11.65 -19.61
C LEU A 450 -3.10 13.13 -19.70
N GLY A 451 -2.42 13.67 -18.69
CA GLY A 451 -1.93 15.05 -18.68
C GLY A 451 -2.42 15.81 -17.46
N LEU A 452 -2.86 17.05 -17.62
CA LEU A 452 -3.30 17.90 -16.52
C LEU A 452 -4.72 17.54 -16.07
N LEU A 453 -4.94 17.42 -14.77
CA LEU A 453 -6.26 17.23 -14.19
C LEU A 453 -6.44 18.21 -13.03
N ARG A 454 -7.69 18.65 -12.83
CA ARG A 454 -8.13 19.20 -11.55
C ARG A 454 -9.01 18.16 -10.88
N ASP A 455 -8.60 17.67 -9.72
CA ASP A 455 -9.37 16.66 -9.00
C ASP A 455 -10.55 17.26 -8.22
N ARG A 456 -11.29 16.39 -7.52
CA ARG A 456 -12.49 16.77 -6.75
C ARG A 456 -12.18 17.62 -5.51
N VAL A 457 -10.97 17.53 -4.97
CA VAL A 457 -10.53 18.35 -3.81
C VAL A 457 -10.01 19.71 -4.29
N GLY A 458 -9.74 19.84 -5.59
CA GLY A 458 -9.41 21.09 -6.26
C GLY A 458 -7.95 21.17 -6.70
N ASP A 459 -7.15 20.14 -6.43
CA ASP A 459 -5.72 20.09 -6.75
C ASP A 459 -5.50 19.96 -8.25
N ILE A 460 -4.53 20.73 -8.75
CA ILE A 460 -4.17 20.76 -10.17
C ILE A 460 -2.83 20.05 -10.34
N HIS A 461 -2.85 18.87 -10.96
CA HIS A 461 -1.68 18.00 -11.05
C HIS A 461 -1.66 17.19 -12.35
N VAL A 462 -0.51 16.58 -12.67
CA VAL A 462 -0.41 15.63 -13.77
C VAL A 462 -0.98 14.27 -13.33
N THR A 463 -1.87 13.69 -14.13
CA THR A 463 -2.56 12.42 -13.84
C THR A 463 -1.56 11.28 -13.57
N GLY A 464 -1.87 10.42 -12.60
CA GLY A 464 -1.04 9.26 -12.24
C GLY A 464 -0.61 8.38 -13.43
N PRO A 465 -1.51 7.96 -14.34
CA PRO A 465 -1.13 7.20 -15.53
C PRO A 465 -0.14 7.92 -16.44
N ALA A 466 -0.25 9.24 -16.61
CA ALA A 466 0.71 10.00 -17.42
C ALA A 466 2.12 10.04 -16.81
N LYS A 467 2.21 10.06 -15.46
CA LYS A 467 3.49 9.97 -14.75
C LYS A 467 4.09 8.57 -14.80
N ARG A 468 3.26 7.53 -14.63
CA ARG A 468 3.69 6.13 -14.57
C ARG A 468 4.11 5.58 -15.94
N TYR A 469 3.45 6.02 -17.01
CA TYR A 469 3.67 5.52 -18.38
C TYR A 469 4.06 6.66 -19.34
N PRO A 470 5.19 7.33 -19.10
CA PRO A 470 5.55 8.54 -19.83
C PRO A 470 5.80 8.29 -21.32
N ALA A 471 6.27 7.11 -21.73
CA ALA A 471 6.55 6.82 -23.13
C ALA A 471 5.27 6.77 -23.97
N VAL A 472 4.16 6.26 -23.42
CA VAL A 472 2.84 6.29 -24.08
C VAL A 472 2.41 7.72 -24.36
N VAL A 473 2.52 8.59 -23.36
CA VAL A 473 2.18 10.02 -23.47
C VAL A 473 3.05 10.71 -24.52
N GLN A 474 4.35 10.44 -24.51
CA GLN A 474 5.31 10.99 -25.47
C GLN A 474 5.07 10.50 -26.90
N VAL A 475 4.64 9.25 -27.10
CA VAL A 475 4.24 8.75 -28.43
C VAL A 475 3.01 9.49 -28.96
N LEU A 476 1.98 9.67 -28.12
CA LEU A 476 0.77 10.39 -28.51
C LEU A 476 1.05 11.85 -28.85
N ASN A 477 1.82 12.54 -27.99
CA ASN A 477 2.25 13.91 -28.23
C ASN A 477 3.16 14.02 -29.46
N GLY A 478 4.11 13.09 -29.61
CA GLY A 478 5.04 13.05 -30.75
C GLY A 478 4.33 12.84 -32.09
N TRP A 479 3.29 12.00 -32.12
CA TRP A 479 2.43 11.85 -33.29
C TRP A 479 1.73 13.15 -33.64
N LEU A 480 1.05 13.79 -32.68
CA LEU A 480 0.36 15.06 -32.92
C LEU A 480 1.32 16.14 -33.41
N HIS A 481 2.45 16.34 -32.74
CA HIS A 481 3.49 17.28 -33.16
C HIS A 481 3.96 17.04 -34.60
N GLY A 482 4.03 15.78 -35.02
CA GLY A 482 4.43 15.39 -36.36
C GLY A 482 3.39 15.76 -37.43
N ILE A 483 2.11 15.66 -37.09
CA ILE A 483 1.01 15.85 -38.06
C ILE A 483 0.32 17.21 -37.98
N LEU A 484 0.66 18.08 -37.02
CA LEU A 484 0.05 19.41 -36.91
C LEU A 484 0.21 20.24 -38.20
N PRO A 485 -0.89 20.69 -38.82
CA PRO A 485 -0.84 21.59 -39.97
C PRO A 485 -0.14 22.91 -39.63
N ALA A 486 0.52 23.53 -40.61
CA ALA A 486 1.27 24.78 -40.41
C ALA A 486 0.43 25.91 -39.78
N GLU A 487 -0.85 26.00 -40.13
CA GLU A 487 -1.80 27.01 -39.65
C GLU A 487 -2.22 26.85 -38.17
N VAL A 488 -1.94 25.70 -37.56
CA VAL A 488 -2.26 25.41 -36.15
C VAL A 488 -1.07 24.77 -35.42
N LYS A 489 0.15 25.00 -35.91
CA LYS A 489 1.39 24.37 -35.40
C LYS A 489 1.69 24.75 -33.94
N ASP A 490 1.19 25.89 -33.52
CA ASP A 490 1.30 26.44 -32.16
C ASP A 490 0.06 26.13 -31.30
N PHE A 491 -0.82 25.22 -31.72
CA PHE A 491 -1.96 24.75 -30.92
C PHE A 491 -1.49 24.25 -29.55
N PRO A 492 -2.02 24.78 -28.43
CA PRO A 492 -1.63 24.33 -27.11
C PRO A 492 -2.62 23.28 -26.55
N TRP A 493 -2.08 22.31 -25.82
CA TRP A 493 -2.88 21.31 -25.11
C TRP A 493 -2.18 20.90 -23.82
N THR A 494 -2.97 20.57 -22.80
CA THR A 494 -2.47 20.10 -21.50
C THR A 494 -2.88 18.68 -21.20
N SER A 495 -3.84 18.12 -21.95
CA SER A 495 -4.45 16.82 -21.66
C SER A 495 -4.83 16.07 -22.92
N ILE A 496 -4.86 14.75 -22.80
CA ILE A 496 -5.30 13.79 -23.82
C ILE A 496 -6.38 12.92 -23.18
N ASN A 497 -7.58 12.90 -23.76
CA ASN A 497 -8.59 11.91 -23.41
C ASN A 497 -8.54 10.77 -24.41
N LEU A 498 -8.35 9.56 -23.90
CA LEU A 498 -8.43 8.32 -24.65
C LEU A 498 -9.75 7.63 -24.35
N ASN A 499 -10.47 7.21 -25.40
CA ASN A 499 -11.74 6.51 -25.29
C ASN A 499 -11.69 5.23 -26.12
N CYS A 500 -12.24 4.14 -25.61
CA CYS A 500 -12.26 2.84 -26.27
C CYS A 500 -13.70 2.29 -26.38
N ASN A 501 -14.12 1.94 -27.60
CA ASN A 501 -15.31 1.12 -27.86
C ASN A 501 -16.64 1.62 -27.27
N TYR A 502 -16.85 2.94 -27.21
CA TYR A 502 -18.18 3.51 -26.95
C TYR A 502 -18.48 4.75 -27.81
N ALA A 503 -19.76 4.93 -28.13
CA ALA A 503 -20.28 6.09 -28.83
C ALA A 503 -20.77 7.12 -27.79
N ALA A 504 -19.96 8.15 -27.52
CA ALA A 504 -20.30 9.19 -26.55
C ALA A 504 -21.65 9.84 -26.87
N LYS A 505 -22.55 9.91 -25.88
CA LYS A 505 -23.81 10.64 -26.04
C LYS A 505 -23.56 12.14 -26.20
N ARG A 506 -24.60 12.87 -26.60
CA ARG A 506 -24.53 14.32 -26.80
C ARG A 506 -24.19 15.05 -25.50
N HIS A 507 -23.14 15.87 -25.53
CA HIS A 507 -22.66 16.61 -24.37
C HIS A 507 -21.92 17.90 -24.76
N ARG A 508 -21.59 18.70 -23.73
CA ARG A 508 -20.76 19.92 -23.80
C ARG A 508 -19.67 19.84 -22.73
N ASP A 509 -18.42 20.13 -23.06
CA ASP A 509 -17.28 20.07 -22.14
C ASP A 509 -17.05 21.41 -21.45
N GLN A 510 -17.79 21.69 -20.38
CA GLN A 510 -17.78 23.00 -19.71
C GLN A 510 -16.40 23.44 -19.17
N ASN A 511 -15.51 22.49 -18.90
CA ASN A 511 -14.16 22.75 -18.38
C ASN A 511 -13.09 22.85 -19.48
N ASN A 512 -13.48 22.87 -20.75
CA ASN A 512 -12.55 22.99 -21.86
C ASN A 512 -12.20 24.46 -22.11
N PHE A 513 -10.90 24.78 -22.16
CA PHE A 513 -10.44 26.15 -22.36
C PHE A 513 -10.83 26.70 -23.73
N GLY A 514 -10.79 25.90 -24.79
CA GLY A 514 -11.03 26.37 -26.16
C GLY A 514 -11.14 25.23 -27.16
N ALA A 515 -10.54 25.42 -28.34
CA ALA A 515 -10.52 24.41 -29.39
C ALA A 515 -9.86 23.09 -28.91
N SER A 516 -10.31 21.97 -29.46
CA SER A 516 -9.78 20.63 -29.23
C SER A 516 -9.52 19.93 -30.55
N LEU A 517 -8.53 19.05 -30.56
CA LEU A 517 -8.21 18.20 -31.70
C LEU A 517 -8.63 16.76 -31.40
N ILE A 518 -9.29 16.12 -32.35
CA ILE A 518 -9.74 14.74 -32.23
C ILE A 518 -9.43 13.95 -33.49
N ALA A 519 -9.05 12.70 -33.29
CA ALA A 519 -8.93 11.67 -34.31
C ALA A 519 -9.35 10.32 -33.74
N ALA A 520 -9.71 9.38 -34.61
CA ALA A 520 -10.02 8.00 -34.27
C ALA A 520 -9.15 7.03 -35.07
N THR A 521 -8.91 5.86 -34.50
CA THR A 521 -8.14 4.77 -35.13
C THR A 521 -8.68 3.42 -34.67
N GLY A 522 -8.32 2.35 -35.38
CA GLY A 522 -8.85 1.01 -35.17
C GLY A 522 -9.59 0.49 -36.41
N ASP A 523 -10.14 -0.71 -36.28
CA ASP A 523 -10.90 -1.39 -37.32
C ASP A 523 -12.39 -1.22 -37.04
N PHE A 524 -12.99 -0.16 -37.56
CA PHE A 524 -14.39 0.17 -37.34
C PHE A 524 -15.03 0.83 -38.57
N THR A 525 -16.37 0.75 -38.62
CA THR A 525 -17.23 1.43 -39.60
C THR A 525 -18.27 2.30 -38.89
N GLY A 526 -18.54 3.49 -39.41
CA GLY A 526 -19.43 4.49 -38.77
C GLY A 526 -18.67 5.35 -37.75
N GLY A 527 -19.34 5.84 -36.71
CA GLY A 527 -18.63 6.47 -35.58
C GLY A 527 -18.11 7.89 -35.81
N GLY A 528 -18.68 8.59 -36.79
CA GLY A 528 -18.39 10.00 -37.04
C GLY A 528 -18.67 10.88 -35.83
N LEU A 529 -18.01 12.03 -35.78
CA LEU A 529 -18.25 13.06 -34.76
C LEU A 529 -19.34 14.01 -35.28
N ALA A 530 -20.50 14.04 -34.64
CA ALA A 530 -21.51 15.05 -34.92
C ALA A 530 -21.34 16.23 -33.95
N VAL A 531 -21.18 17.44 -34.51
CA VAL A 531 -21.01 18.68 -33.76
C VAL A 531 -22.12 19.66 -34.13
N TRP A 532 -22.62 20.45 -33.18
CA TRP A 532 -23.53 21.58 -33.42
C TRP A 532 -22.72 22.88 -33.32
N PRO A 533 -22.15 23.40 -34.42
CA PRO A 533 -21.16 24.48 -34.34
C PRO A 533 -21.79 25.84 -33.99
N GLU A 534 -23.10 25.95 -34.18
CA GLU A 534 -23.93 27.12 -33.83
C GLU A 534 -24.65 26.94 -32.48
N ASP A 535 -24.33 25.90 -31.70
CA ASP A 535 -24.89 25.71 -30.36
C ASP A 535 -24.55 26.91 -29.47
N ASN A 536 -25.61 27.63 -29.08
CA ASN A 536 -25.52 28.85 -28.28
C ASN A 536 -25.83 28.63 -26.79
N LYS A 537 -26.01 27.36 -26.38
CA LYS A 537 -26.43 26.95 -25.04
C LYS A 537 -27.82 27.40 -24.58
N SER A 538 -28.63 28.08 -25.41
CA SER A 538 -29.97 28.50 -25.02
C SER A 538 -30.95 27.33 -24.89
N ASN A 539 -30.71 26.25 -25.64
CA ASN A 539 -31.55 25.06 -25.65
C ASN A 539 -30.91 23.90 -24.88
N GLY A 540 -31.75 23.02 -24.33
CA GLY A 540 -31.33 21.73 -23.79
C GLY A 540 -30.74 20.83 -24.88
N LEU A 541 -29.88 19.88 -24.51
CA LEU A 541 -29.16 19.02 -25.47
C LEU A 541 -30.10 18.22 -26.38
N THR A 542 -31.23 17.76 -25.85
CA THR A 542 -32.27 17.00 -26.58
C THR A 542 -33.09 17.86 -27.54
N GLN A 543 -33.09 19.18 -27.35
CA GLN A 543 -33.85 20.14 -28.16
C GLN A 543 -33.05 20.70 -29.34
N LEU A 544 -31.78 20.31 -29.49
CA LEU A 544 -30.94 20.76 -30.59
C LEU A 544 -31.39 20.12 -31.91
N PRO A 545 -31.70 20.92 -32.96
CA PRO A 545 -32.19 20.38 -34.23
C PRO A 545 -31.11 19.54 -34.93
N SER A 546 -31.45 18.32 -35.33
CA SER A 546 -30.52 17.43 -36.06
C SER A 546 -30.03 18.05 -37.37
N ALA A 547 -30.84 18.88 -38.04
CA ALA A 547 -30.44 19.59 -39.27
C ALA A 547 -29.31 20.63 -39.08
N LYS A 548 -28.99 20.98 -37.82
CA LYS A 548 -27.91 21.92 -37.47
C LYS A 548 -26.61 21.22 -37.08
N GLN A 549 -26.60 19.88 -37.07
CA GLN A 549 -25.38 19.11 -36.82
C GLN A 549 -24.50 19.07 -38.08
N VAL A 550 -23.20 19.03 -37.88
CA VAL A 550 -22.19 18.73 -38.90
C VAL A 550 -21.52 17.44 -38.49
N GLU A 551 -21.62 16.42 -39.33
CA GLU A 551 -20.95 15.13 -39.11
C GLU A 551 -19.56 15.14 -39.77
N LEU A 552 -18.57 14.70 -39.00
CA LEU A 552 -17.16 14.75 -39.37
C LEU A 552 -16.55 13.35 -39.29
N ASP A 553 -15.89 12.95 -40.37
CA ASP A 553 -15.09 11.73 -40.40
C ASP A 553 -13.77 11.95 -39.65
N ILE A 554 -13.67 11.35 -38.48
CA ILE A 554 -12.50 11.40 -37.60
C ILE A 554 -11.58 10.19 -37.75
N GLN A 555 -11.92 9.21 -38.60
CA GLN A 555 -11.06 8.06 -38.88
C GLN A 555 -9.95 8.45 -39.86
N GLU A 556 -10.31 9.15 -40.93
CA GLU A 556 -9.36 9.60 -41.97
C GLU A 556 -8.83 11.03 -41.74
N ASN A 557 -9.47 11.81 -40.85
CA ASN A 557 -9.11 13.20 -40.63
C ASN A 557 -8.82 13.55 -39.16
N LEU A 558 -7.84 14.42 -38.98
CA LEU A 558 -7.63 15.16 -37.74
C LEU A 558 -8.61 16.33 -37.75
N VAL A 559 -9.49 16.39 -36.76
CA VAL A 559 -10.57 17.38 -36.69
C VAL A 559 -10.32 18.34 -35.54
N MET A 560 -10.45 19.64 -35.81
CA MET A 560 -10.49 20.67 -34.79
C MET A 560 -11.93 21.15 -34.60
N PHE A 561 -12.42 21.12 -33.37
CA PHE A 561 -13.75 21.58 -32.99
C PHE A 561 -13.70 22.27 -31.62
N ASN A 562 -14.78 22.95 -31.25
CA ASN A 562 -14.89 23.53 -29.92
C ASN A 562 -15.68 22.59 -29.00
N GLY A 563 -15.03 21.96 -28.01
CA GLY A 563 -15.69 20.99 -27.11
C GLY A 563 -16.77 21.61 -26.22
N ASN A 564 -16.80 22.94 -26.11
CA ASN A 564 -17.86 23.67 -25.43
C ASN A 564 -19.20 23.71 -26.21
N SER A 565 -19.18 23.44 -27.52
CA SER A 565 -20.38 23.23 -28.34
C SER A 565 -20.89 21.79 -28.17
N ALA A 566 -22.20 21.58 -28.30
CA ALA A 566 -22.77 20.25 -28.25
C ALA A 566 -22.15 19.33 -29.31
N HIS A 567 -21.80 18.12 -28.91
CA HIS A 567 -21.24 17.12 -29.79
C HIS A 567 -21.51 15.69 -29.28
N GLU A 568 -21.55 14.73 -30.20
CA GLU A 568 -21.78 13.30 -29.94
C GLU A 568 -20.96 12.44 -30.92
N VAL A 569 -20.79 11.16 -30.59
CA VAL A 569 -20.24 10.16 -31.51
C VAL A 569 -21.40 9.31 -32.02
N LYS A 570 -21.51 9.18 -33.35
CA LYS A 570 -22.53 8.33 -33.96
C LYS A 570 -22.26 6.85 -33.67
N SER A 571 -23.26 6.00 -33.82
CA SER A 571 -23.09 4.56 -33.66
C SER A 571 -22.04 4.01 -34.64
N PHE A 572 -21.31 2.99 -34.20
CA PHE A 572 -20.31 2.30 -35.01
C PHE A 572 -20.28 0.80 -34.69
N LYS A 573 -19.60 0.04 -35.54
CA LYS A 573 -19.26 -1.37 -35.31
C LYS A 573 -17.75 -1.54 -35.45
N GLY A 574 -17.18 -2.44 -34.66
CA GLY A 574 -15.75 -2.73 -34.65
C GLY A 574 -15.00 -2.12 -33.48
N GLU A 575 -13.67 -2.20 -33.54
CA GLU A 575 -12.75 -1.72 -32.53
C GLU A 575 -12.34 -0.28 -32.82
N ARG A 576 -12.70 0.64 -31.94
CA ARG A 576 -12.50 2.08 -32.12
C ARG A 576 -11.84 2.71 -30.91
N PHE A 577 -10.74 3.39 -31.15
CA PHE A 577 -10.09 4.28 -30.19
C PHE A 577 -10.24 5.72 -30.66
N SER A 578 -10.61 6.64 -29.78
CA SER A 578 -10.55 8.09 -30.08
C SER A 578 -9.57 8.78 -29.16
N ILE A 579 -8.81 9.71 -29.73
CA ILE A 579 -7.77 10.48 -29.05
C ILE A 579 -8.18 11.95 -29.14
N VAL A 580 -8.40 12.59 -27.98
CA VAL A 580 -8.83 14.00 -27.91
C VAL A 580 -7.77 14.81 -27.18
N PHE A 581 -7.17 15.78 -27.86
CA PHE A 581 -6.19 16.71 -27.29
C PHE A 581 -6.89 18.03 -26.95
N PHE A 582 -6.79 18.45 -25.70
CA PHE A 582 -7.47 19.64 -25.20
C PHE A 582 -6.68 20.34 -24.09
N THR A 583 -7.11 21.56 -23.77
CA THR A 583 -6.57 22.36 -22.66
C THR A 583 -7.62 22.47 -21.57
N VAL A 584 -7.24 22.11 -20.34
CA VAL A 584 -8.12 22.26 -19.18
C VAL A 584 -8.29 23.75 -18.85
N GLY A 585 -9.52 24.19 -18.56
CA GLY A 585 -9.86 25.58 -18.29
C GLY A 585 -9.06 26.22 -17.15
N CYS A 586 -8.62 25.43 -16.16
CA CYS A 586 -7.81 25.90 -15.03
C CYS A 586 -6.29 25.84 -15.26
N HIS A 587 -5.80 25.56 -16.48
CA HIS A 587 -4.38 25.40 -16.77
C HIS A 587 -3.50 26.58 -16.30
N ALA A 588 -4.02 27.81 -16.36
CA ALA A 588 -3.28 29.00 -15.93
C ALA A 588 -2.87 28.92 -14.45
N LYS A 589 -3.71 28.29 -13.61
CA LYS A 589 -3.50 28.10 -12.17
C LYS A 589 -2.51 27.00 -11.83
N ALA A 590 -2.09 26.17 -12.80
CA ALA A 590 -1.11 25.12 -12.54
C ALA A 590 0.25 25.74 -12.15
N GLU A 591 0.88 25.17 -11.12
CA GLU A 591 2.21 25.59 -10.67
C GLU A 591 3.29 25.38 -11.75
N SER A 592 4.39 26.13 -11.65
CA SER A 592 5.51 26.03 -12.59
C SER A 592 6.09 24.61 -12.67
N LYS A 593 6.13 23.87 -11.55
CA LYS A 593 6.59 22.48 -11.51
C LYS A 593 5.69 21.54 -12.33
N VAL A 594 4.37 21.69 -12.20
CA VAL A 594 3.39 20.91 -12.95
C VAL A 594 3.47 21.23 -14.45
N LYS A 595 3.63 22.52 -14.81
CA LYS A 595 3.84 22.95 -16.20
C LYS A 595 5.14 22.39 -16.81
N ALA A 596 6.22 22.33 -16.02
CA ALA A 596 7.48 21.71 -16.44
C ALA A 596 7.31 20.20 -16.68
N GLU A 597 6.61 19.50 -15.78
CA GLU A 597 6.32 18.07 -15.93
C GLU A 597 5.52 17.76 -17.20
N LEU A 598 4.49 18.56 -17.51
CA LEU A 598 3.76 18.44 -18.77
C LEU A 598 4.67 18.67 -19.99
N THR A 599 5.55 19.68 -19.91
CA THR A 599 6.50 19.98 -21.00
C THR A 599 7.45 18.80 -21.24
N ASP A 600 7.90 18.14 -20.17
CA ASP A 600 8.76 16.94 -20.24
C ASP A 600 8.05 15.71 -20.84
N LEU A 601 6.72 15.63 -20.66
CA LEU A 601 5.88 14.63 -21.31
C LEU A 601 5.52 14.96 -22.77
N GLY A 602 5.97 16.12 -23.28
CA GLY A 602 5.79 16.53 -24.69
C GLY A 602 4.53 17.37 -24.96
N PHE A 603 3.83 17.83 -23.91
CA PHE A 603 2.69 18.74 -24.09
C PHE A 603 3.15 20.13 -24.54
N GLN A 604 2.37 20.77 -25.41
CA GLN A 604 2.54 22.17 -25.75
C GLN A 604 1.73 23.03 -24.79
N VAL A 605 2.30 23.29 -23.60
CA VAL A 605 1.61 23.99 -22.51
C VAL A 605 1.30 25.45 -22.91
N PRO A 606 0.05 25.94 -22.71
CA PRO A 606 -0.32 27.32 -23.01
C PRO A 606 0.49 28.35 -22.20
N VAL A 607 0.74 29.52 -22.79
CA VAL A 607 1.25 30.69 -22.05
C VAL A 607 0.12 31.34 -21.23
N SER A 608 0.47 32.13 -20.22
CA SER A 608 -0.49 32.73 -19.28
C SER A 608 -1.56 33.62 -19.91
N HIS A 609 -1.31 34.14 -21.11
CA HIS A 609 -2.21 35.02 -21.88
C HIS A 609 -2.71 34.35 -23.18
N GLU A 610 -2.70 33.02 -23.25
CA GLU A 610 -3.25 32.28 -24.38
C GLU A 610 -4.73 32.64 -24.57
N LYS A 611 -5.17 32.75 -25.82
CA LYS A 611 -6.57 33.07 -26.15
C LYS A 611 -7.33 31.81 -26.55
N PRO A 612 -8.49 31.53 -25.93
CA PRO A 612 -9.26 30.31 -26.19
C PRO A 612 -9.87 30.27 -27.61
N ASP A 613 -10.03 31.43 -28.24
CA ASP A 613 -10.67 31.66 -29.54
C ASP A 613 -9.68 31.84 -30.71
N LYS A 614 -8.38 31.60 -30.46
CA LYS A 614 -7.30 31.81 -31.45
C LYS A 614 -7.49 31.04 -32.76
N PHE A 615 -7.92 29.77 -32.68
CA PHE A 615 -8.01 28.89 -33.86
C PHE A 615 -9.43 28.74 -34.41
N LEU A 616 -10.41 28.77 -33.50
CA LEU A 616 -11.84 28.68 -33.76
C LEU A 616 -12.53 29.77 -32.95
N ARG A 617 -13.58 30.38 -33.50
CA ARG A 617 -14.38 31.33 -32.71
C ARG A 617 -14.97 30.67 -31.46
N ALA A 618 -15.23 31.49 -30.44
CA ALA A 618 -15.99 31.04 -29.27
C ALA A 618 -17.39 30.54 -29.69
N PRO A 619 -17.97 29.53 -29.00
CA PRO A 619 -19.34 29.11 -29.26
C PRO A 619 -20.30 30.27 -29.00
N ALA A 620 -21.42 30.28 -29.72
CA ALA A 620 -22.46 31.28 -29.47
C ALA A 620 -22.91 31.21 -27.99
N GLY A 621 -23.30 32.34 -27.40
CA GLY A 621 -23.75 32.39 -25.99
C GLY A 621 -22.64 32.33 -24.93
N TYR A 622 -21.37 32.17 -25.28
CA TYR A 622 -20.27 32.41 -24.34
C TYR A 622 -19.92 33.90 -24.29
N PRO A 623 -19.63 34.46 -23.08
CA PRO A 623 -19.15 35.84 -22.99
C PRO A 623 -17.85 35.96 -23.79
N ALA A 624 -17.77 37.00 -24.63
CA ALA A 624 -16.57 37.26 -25.41
C ALA A 624 -15.37 37.43 -24.46
N PRO A 625 -14.28 36.67 -24.64
CA PRO A 625 -13.07 36.88 -23.87
C PRO A 625 -12.63 38.35 -23.96
N LYS A 626 -12.09 38.91 -22.87
CA LYS A 626 -11.48 40.26 -22.94
C LYS A 626 -10.36 40.23 -23.99
N GLY A 627 -10.52 41.00 -25.06
CA GLY A 627 -9.57 41.02 -26.19
C GLY A 627 -9.75 39.91 -27.22
N ALA A 628 -10.94 39.31 -27.33
CA ALA A 628 -11.31 38.30 -28.31
C ALA A 628 -10.82 38.66 -29.72
N ASP A 629 -10.20 37.71 -30.40
CA ASP A 629 -9.76 37.89 -31.77
C ASP A 629 -10.96 37.67 -32.70
N LYS A 630 -11.58 38.78 -33.14
CA LYS A 630 -12.73 38.76 -34.04
C LYS A 630 -12.40 38.26 -35.47
N SER A 631 -11.14 37.90 -35.76
CA SER A 631 -10.70 37.53 -37.11
C SER A 631 -11.09 36.11 -37.54
N SER A 632 -11.16 35.14 -36.61
CA SER A 632 -11.48 33.76 -36.96
C SER A 632 -12.99 33.57 -37.10
N LYS A 633 -13.49 33.40 -38.34
CA LYS A 633 -14.90 33.05 -38.61
C LYS A 633 -15.19 31.55 -38.56
N LYS A 634 -14.17 30.71 -38.41
CA LYS A 634 -14.30 29.25 -38.52
C LYS A 634 -14.79 28.63 -37.21
N THR A 635 -15.73 27.69 -37.33
CA THR A 635 -16.27 26.89 -36.22
C THR A 635 -15.69 25.48 -36.16
N LEU A 636 -15.18 24.99 -37.29
CA LEU A 636 -14.59 23.65 -37.45
C LEU A 636 -13.41 23.72 -38.43
N ARG A 637 -12.46 22.79 -38.28
CA ARG A 637 -11.42 22.50 -39.29
C ARG A 637 -11.19 20.99 -39.37
N SER A 638 -10.74 20.50 -40.52
CA SER A 638 -10.46 19.09 -40.75
C SER A 638 -9.31 18.94 -41.74
N TRP A 639 -8.42 17.99 -41.49
CA TRP A 639 -7.27 17.69 -42.34
C TRP A 639 -7.04 16.20 -42.47
N ASN A 640 -6.84 15.71 -43.69
CA ASN A 640 -6.59 14.28 -43.94
C ASN A 640 -5.26 13.80 -43.32
N ILE A 641 -5.33 12.79 -42.46
CA ILE A 641 -4.19 12.28 -41.66
C ILE A 641 -3.12 11.69 -42.57
N LYS A 642 -3.50 10.82 -43.53
CA LYS A 642 -2.55 10.22 -44.48
C LYS A 642 -1.75 11.27 -45.25
N GLY A 643 -2.41 12.36 -45.65
CA GLY A 643 -1.78 13.51 -46.29
C GLY A 643 -0.80 14.25 -45.39
N LEU A 644 -1.13 14.42 -44.10
CA LEU A 644 -0.26 15.05 -43.11
C LEU A 644 0.97 14.18 -42.81
N GLU A 645 0.79 12.88 -42.60
CA GLU A 645 1.89 11.93 -42.34
C GLU A 645 2.87 11.84 -43.51
N LYS A 646 2.37 11.86 -44.76
CA LYS A 646 3.23 11.94 -45.96
C LYS A 646 4.09 13.20 -46.01
N LYS A 647 3.63 14.31 -45.42
CA LYS A 647 4.38 15.57 -45.34
C LYS A 647 5.34 15.61 -44.14
N ALA A 648 5.04 14.87 -43.08
CA ALA A 648 5.81 14.80 -41.82
C ALA A 648 7.14 14.01 -41.92
N LYS A 649 7.77 13.92 -43.11
CA LYS A 649 8.84 12.96 -43.47
C LYS A 649 10.06 12.92 -42.53
N THR A 650 10.28 13.94 -41.71
CA THR A 650 11.38 14.03 -40.75
C THR A 650 10.94 14.69 -39.44
N PHE A 651 11.44 14.17 -38.32
CA PHE A 651 11.22 14.73 -36.99
C PHE A 651 11.61 16.23 -36.94
N SER A 652 10.72 17.08 -36.46
CA SER A 652 11.04 18.47 -36.12
C SER A 652 12.13 18.52 -35.04
N SER A 653 13.08 19.46 -35.12
CA SER A 653 14.13 19.66 -34.11
C SER A 653 13.58 19.88 -32.69
N LYS A 654 12.36 20.44 -32.57
CA LYS A 654 11.63 20.62 -31.31
C LYS A 654 11.14 19.27 -30.75
N ALA A 655 10.60 18.41 -31.61
CA ALA A 655 10.21 17.04 -31.25
C ALA A 655 11.45 16.21 -30.89
N LEU A 656 12.59 16.42 -31.58
CA LEU A 656 13.86 15.75 -31.28
C LEU A 656 14.37 16.09 -29.86
N LYS A 657 14.35 17.37 -29.48
CA LYS A 657 14.73 17.79 -28.11
C LYS A 657 13.82 17.22 -27.02
N MET A 658 12.54 16.98 -27.34
CA MET A 658 11.55 16.40 -26.41
C MET A 658 11.77 14.90 -26.18
N VAL A 659 12.15 14.12 -27.21
CA VAL A 659 12.48 12.69 -27.05
C VAL A 659 13.92 12.47 -26.52
N MET A 660 14.79 13.49 -26.57
CA MET A 660 16.18 13.41 -26.09
C MET A 660 16.35 13.60 -24.57
N LYS A 661 15.31 13.97 -23.82
CA LYS A 661 15.39 13.94 -22.34
C LYS A 661 15.28 12.49 -21.89
N PRO A 662 16.30 11.90 -21.25
CA PRO A 662 16.20 10.55 -20.74
C PRO A 662 15.01 10.47 -19.78
N ALA A 663 14.11 9.50 -20.00
CA ALA A 663 13.27 9.02 -18.92
C ALA A 663 14.19 8.71 -17.74
N LEU A 664 13.90 9.32 -16.58
CA LEU A 664 14.76 9.42 -15.40
C LEU A 664 15.73 8.25 -15.23
N LYS A 665 17.03 8.56 -15.24
CA LYS A 665 18.15 7.71 -14.76
C LYS A 665 18.07 7.35 -13.25
N LYS A 666 16.91 7.46 -12.59
CA LYS A 666 16.75 7.25 -11.13
C LYS A 666 16.23 5.87 -10.71
N VAL A 667 15.88 4.96 -11.63
CA VAL A 667 15.27 3.66 -11.25
C VAL A 667 16.22 2.45 -11.35
N LEU A 668 17.50 2.64 -11.71
CA LEU A 668 18.51 1.56 -11.77
C LEU A 668 19.77 1.82 -10.92
N LYS A 669 19.67 2.72 -9.93
CA LYS A 669 20.69 2.93 -8.89
C LYS A 669 20.07 2.97 -7.51
N GLN A 670 19.33 1.93 -7.16
CA GLN A 670 19.21 1.46 -5.78
C GLN A 670 19.36 -0.05 -5.90
N LYS A 671 20.62 -0.48 -5.70
CA LYS A 671 20.95 -1.86 -5.40
C LYS A 671 20.49 -2.16 -3.98
#